data_AF-A0A2N3HGE8-F1
#
_entry.id   AF-A0A2N3HGE8-F1
#
_cell.length_a   1.000
_cell.length_b   1.000
_cell.length_c   1.000
_cell.angle_alpha   90.00
_cell.angle_beta   90.00
_cell.angle_gamma   90.00
#
_symmetry.space_group_name_H-M   'P 1'
#
loop_
_entity.id
_entity.type
_entity.pdbx_description
1 polymer ?
#
loop_
_entity_poly.entity_id
_entity_poly.type
_entity_poly.pdbx_seq_one_letter_code
_entity_poly.pdbx_strand_id
1 'polypeptide(L)'
;MILDSNILFQNYFSENRNYDEVLKSNMTINPNWETLLENINQLGLKELINKQNEVDWLMDETGVTYNVYNDPKGMHRPWNLNVVPFLIHENEWKTIEKGIIQRAELLNLILKDIYGKRELIKKGVIPHEVVFAHRGFLRQCDQIDYKTSKNLLIHSADLSRGPDGRMWVVNDRTQAPSGMGYALENRYAINRAVPSIFKNIHVQHSSSFFYGFNQMLIDAAHNNKDNPNIVILTPGPLNETYFEHSYLSSFLGCPLVTGNDLVVRNGKVWMKTLKELKQVDVILRRVDDVYMDPLELREDSYLGVAGLLDVVRNQNVTIINPIGSGVLENSGLIPFMNAISKYFLNEDLILPQIASWWCGQEKERQYVLSNLSNFVVKRIDRSNRESLFFCEFLDANQLEKLKREIQSNPYRFVAQEKISFSTAPDFVDGRLEPRKVMCRTFAIARKNSYSVMPGGLVRVAPEREDLHVSNQRGGVSKDFWIITDNPQTSMHHYAWDNTCKISISNINDLPSNTAENLYWSGRYLGRAIVTARFLRMVLNQMSNSQFNIQKIESEKLQFLFQSLTTITYTYPGFIGEDNEEALKNPLKEILSVIKDDKRLGSFAQTLNSFNNSYYSLRNLWSKDMWRVFDGIQKIWGRFKDEKKYAISDIIKLLDRIITRLIAFMGLIEESILVDQGLLMYFIGLQTEQAMMNVSKCRSLLVFNLEEHLQYEILESLLTSHESLNIYRYSYKSYLSLENVLNLILLDKEYPKSLTYQLKRIQKDIDRLPHSKNTEAVTECQRLIKEANIKIENLNINKLVELNDDSTLREHLDTELSELADLLHNMSLSISNTYFNHTYQQTQLVNQNFPL
;
A
#
# COMPACT_ATOMS: atom_id res chain seq x y z
N MET A 1 29.34 -22.41 30.06
CA MET A 1 28.34 -23.40 30.50
C MET A 1 27.35 -22.84 31.55
N ILE A 2 26.98 -21.54 31.49
CA ILE A 2 25.91 -20.94 32.33
C ILE A 2 24.60 -20.76 31.53
N LEU A 3 24.65 -20.91 30.20
CA LEU A 3 23.52 -20.69 29.30
C LEU A 3 22.64 -21.94 29.08
N ASP A 4 23.18 -23.16 29.24
CA ASP A 4 22.37 -24.40 29.15
C ASP A 4 21.35 -24.56 30.29
N SER A 5 21.58 -23.90 31.44
CA SER A 5 20.64 -23.89 32.57
C SER A 5 19.55 -22.82 32.45
N ASN A 6 19.61 -21.98 31.42
CA ASN A 6 18.63 -20.92 31.18
C ASN A 6 17.50 -21.44 30.28
N ILE A 7 16.27 -21.36 30.76
CA ILE A 7 15.04 -21.82 30.07
C ILE A 7 14.95 -21.24 28.64
N LEU A 8 15.46 -20.01 28.42
CA LEU A 8 15.45 -19.35 27.12
C LEU A 8 16.25 -20.07 26.02
N PHE A 9 17.33 -20.77 26.40
CA PHE A 9 18.25 -21.44 25.47
C PHE A 9 18.12 -22.97 25.52
N GLN A 10 17.12 -23.48 26.24
CA GLN A 10 16.88 -24.91 26.39
C GLN A 10 16.62 -25.51 25.00
N ASN A 11 17.47 -26.47 24.59
CA ASN A 11 17.51 -27.11 23.28
C ASN A 11 18.02 -26.28 22.09
N TYR A 12 18.42 -25.02 22.29
CA TYR A 12 19.01 -24.20 21.21
C TYR A 12 20.32 -24.82 20.70
N PHE A 13 21.15 -25.32 21.61
CA PHE A 13 22.51 -25.80 21.33
C PHE A 13 22.61 -27.31 21.04
N SER A 14 21.56 -28.10 21.31
CA SER A 14 21.62 -29.57 21.26
C SER A 14 21.38 -30.19 19.88
N GLU A 15 20.94 -29.41 18.89
CA GLU A 15 20.41 -29.94 17.62
C GLU A 15 21.00 -29.29 16.35
N ASN A 16 21.93 -28.35 16.46
CA ASN A 16 22.53 -27.69 15.30
C ASN A 16 23.68 -28.52 14.69
N ARG A 17 23.46 -29.01 13.46
CA ARG A 17 24.50 -29.66 12.63
C ARG A 17 25.17 -28.70 11.63
N ASN A 18 24.69 -27.45 11.53
CA ASN A 18 25.14 -26.44 10.57
C ASN A 18 25.64 -25.17 11.31
N TYR A 19 26.27 -24.24 10.58
CA TYR A 19 26.79 -22.99 11.12
C TYR A 19 25.67 -22.14 11.78
N ASP A 20 25.92 -21.61 12.98
CA ASP A 20 25.01 -20.73 13.71
C ASP A 20 25.71 -19.41 14.06
N GLU A 21 24.99 -18.29 14.07
CA GLU A 21 25.61 -16.97 14.23
C GLU A 21 26.03 -16.69 15.67
N VAL A 22 25.41 -17.38 16.64
CA VAL A 22 25.76 -17.34 18.06
C VAL A 22 26.88 -18.33 18.39
N LEU A 23 26.95 -19.47 17.70
CA LEU A 23 27.97 -20.49 17.93
C LEU A 23 29.06 -20.49 16.86
N LYS A 24 30.31 -20.35 17.28
CA LYS A 24 31.45 -20.68 16.43
C LYS A 24 31.45 -22.17 16.09
N SER A 25 32.21 -22.56 15.06
CA SER A 25 32.37 -23.95 14.62
C SER A 25 32.90 -24.91 15.71
N ASN A 26 33.56 -24.38 16.75
CA ASN A 26 34.01 -25.13 17.93
C ASN A 26 32.96 -25.17 19.07
N MET A 27 31.70 -24.81 18.79
CA MET A 27 30.59 -24.73 19.75
C MET A 27 30.81 -23.72 20.90
N THR A 28 31.73 -22.77 20.76
CA THR A 28 31.88 -21.64 21.69
C THR A 28 31.02 -20.45 21.24
N ILE A 29 30.60 -19.62 22.19
CA ILE A 29 29.79 -18.44 21.89
C ILE A 29 30.64 -17.42 21.13
N ASN A 30 30.03 -16.80 20.13
CA ASN A 30 30.59 -15.70 19.40
C ASN A 30 30.65 -14.46 20.30
N PRO A 31 31.84 -13.87 20.58
CA PRO A 31 31.97 -12.70 21.45
C PRO A 31 31.09 -11.52 21.06
N ASN A 32 30.83 -11.37 19.75
CA ASN A 32 29.96 -10.31 19.22
C ASN A 32 28.51 -10.41 19.74
N TRP A 33 28.08 -11.59 20.19
CA TRP A 33 26.74 -11.86 20.70
C TRP A 33 26.68 -11.88 22.23
N GLU A 34 27.80 -11.96 22.95
CA GLU A 34 27.81 -12.13 24.41
C GLU A 34 27.04 -11.03 25.14
N THR A 35 27.33 -9.76 24.85
CA THR A 35 26.64 -8.62 25.48
C THR A 35 25.13 -8.63 25.21
N LEU A 36 24.72 -9.02 23.99
CA LEU A 36 23.30 -9.12 23.66
C LEU A 36 22.62 -10.25 24.45
N LEU A 37 23.26 -11.42 24.52
CA LEU A 37 22.73 -12.58 25.25
C LEU A 37 22.65 -12.29 26.74
N GLU A 38 23.63 -11.57 27.30
CA GLU A 38 23.59 -11.08 28.68
C GLU A 38 22.43 -10.11 28.92
N ASN A 39 22.22 -9.14 28.02
CA ASN A 39 21.10 -8.19 28.11
C ASN A 39 19.74 -8.92 28.05
N ILE A 40 19.59 -9.88 27.13
CA ILE A 40 18.38 -10.71 27.01
C ILE A 40 18.17 -11.57 28.27
N ASN A 41 19.23 -12.14 28.82
CA ASN A 41 19.16 -12.92 30.05
C ASN A 41 18.78 -12.05 31.25
N GLN A 42 19.33 -10.84 31.37
CA GLN A 42 19.00 -9.88 32.42
C GLN A 42 17.55 -9.41 32.35
N LEU A 43 16.98 -9.26 31.15
CA LEU A 43 15.56 -8.96 30.95
C LEU A 43 14.67 -10.11 31.46
N GLY A 44 15.06 -11.35 31.17
CA GLY A 44 14.31 -12.55 31.53
C GLY A 44 13.10 -12.82 30.63
N LEU A 45 12.60 -14.06 30.66
CA LEU A 45 11.57 -14.54 29.74
C LEU A 45 10.27 -13.72 29.77
N LYS A 46 9.76 -13.42 30.97
CA LYS A 46 8.48 -12.71 31.12
C LYS A 46 8.52 -11.33 30.47
N GLU A 47 9.62 -10.60 30.68
CA GLU A 47 9.76 -9.28 30.10
C GLU A 47 10.02 -9.35 28.59
N LEU A 48 10.78 -10.34 28.11
CA LEU A 48 10.98 -10.55 26.68
C LEU A 48 9.65 -10.82 25.94
N ILE A 49 8.74 -11.60 26.52
CA ILE A 49 7.37 -11.79 25.99
C ILE A 49 6.62 -10.46 25.94
N ASN A 50 6.68 -9.67 27.01
CA ASN A 50 6.05 -8.34 27.03
C ASN A 50 6.62 -7.44 25.93
N LYS A 51 7.93 -7.49 25.72
CA LYS A 51 8.63 -6.69 24.70
C LYS A 51 8.33 -7.15 23.28
N GLN A 52 8.21 -8.46 23.03
CA GLN A 52 7.71 -8.95 21.75
C GLN A 52 6.28 -8.46 21.49
N ASN A 53 5.39 -8.56 22.47
CA ASN A 53 4.02 -8.04 22.35
C ASN A 53 3.98 -6.52 22.10
N GLU A 54 4.90 -5.76 22.70
CA GLU A 54 5.05 -4.31 22.47
C GLU A 54 5.53 -4.02 21.04
N VAL A 55 6.47 -4.80 20.51
CA VAL A 55 6.92 -4.71 19.11
C VAL A 55 5.77 -5.04 18.15
N ASP A 56 5.03 -6.12 18.40
CA ASP A 56 3.89 -6.54 17.59
C ASP A 56 2.80 -5.45 17.60
N TRP A 57 2.51 -4.88 18.78
CA TRP A 57 1.59 -3.75 18.91
C TRP A 57 2.07 -2.53 18.10
N LEU A 58 3.35 -2.16 18.17
CA LEU A 58 3.89 -1.05 17.39
C LEU A 58 3.81 -1.29 15.87
N MET A 59 4.07 -2.52 15.41
CA MET A 59 3.94 -2.88 13.99
C MET A 59 2.48 -2.77 13.50
N ASP A 60 1.53 -3.22 14.31
CA ASP A 60 0.10 -3.08 14.06
C ASP A 60 -0.32 -1.59 14.00
N GLU A 61 0.11 -0.78 14.97
CA GLU A 61 -0.22 0.66 15.06
C GLU A 61 0.35 1.47 13.89
N THR A 62 1.53 1.10 13.41
CA THR A 62 2.14 1.71 12.21
C THR A 62 1.57 1.14 10.91
N GLY A 63 0.81 0.06 10.98
CA GLY A 63 0.19 -0.64 9.85
C GLY A 63 1.20 -1.22 8.88
N VAL A 64 2.40 -1.59 9.34
CA VAL A 64 3.42 -2.21 8.47
C VAL A 64 2.87 -3.51 7.92
N THR A 65 2.79 -3.60 6.60
CA THR A 65 2.16 -4.71 5.89
C THR A 65 3.02 -5.21 4.76
N TYR A 66 2.85 -6.49 4.42
CA TYR A 66 3.35 -7.09 3.19
C TYR A 66 2.20 -7.86 2.54
N ASN A 67 1.71 -7.37 1.40
CA ASN A 67 0.52 -7.97 0.77
C ASN A 67 0.91 -9.27 0.08
N VAL A 68 0.21 -10.36 0.38
CA VAL A 68 0.44 -11.66 -0.27
C VAL A 68 -0.61 -11.85 -1.37
N TYR A 69 -0.16 -12.05 -2.60
CA TYR A 69 -1.06 -12.26 -3.74
C TYR A 69 -1.95 -13.50 -3.53
N ASN A 70 -3.27 -13.31 -3.67
CA ASN A 70 -4.30 -14.35 -3.52
C ASN A 70 -4.40 -15.00 -2.13
N ASP A 71 -4.06 -14.29 -1.05
CA ASP A 71 -4.20 -14.82 0.31
C ASP A 71 -5.68 -14.92 0.74
N PRO A 72 -6.19 -16.12 1.13
CA PRO A 72 -7.55 -16.29 1.63
C PRO A 72 -7.84 -15.56 2.94
N LYS A 73 -6.81 -15.13 3.69
CA LYS A 73 -6.96 -14.35 4.95
C LYS A 73 -7.02 -12.84 4.73
N GLY A 74 -7.01 -12.37 3.48
CA GLY A 74 -7.13 -10.96 3.12
C GLY A 74 -5.82 -10.35 2.61
N MET A 75 -5.92 -9.16 1.99
CA MET A 75 -4.79 -8.55 1.28
C MET A 75 -3.67 -8.03 2.19
N HIS A 76 -3.93 -7.80 3.49
CA HIS A 76 -3.03 -7.07 4.39
C HIS A 76 -2.52 -7.96 5.52
N ARG A 77 -1.45 -8.70 5.27
CA ARG A 77 -0.76 -9.45 6.33
C ARG A 77 0.13 -8.50 7.14
N PRO A 78 0.00 -8.46 8.48
CA PRO A 78 0.90 -7.70 9.34
C PRO A 78 2.35 -8.13 9.16
N TRP A 79 3.26 -7.17 9.29
CA TRP A 79 4.69 -7.41 9.26
C TRP A 79 5.18 -7.93 10.62
N ASN A 80 5.70 -9.15 10.64
CA ASN A 80 6.21 -9.75 11.87
C ASN A 80 7.67 -9.36 12.08
N LEU A 81 7.95 -8.68 13.20
CA LEU A 81 9.28 -8.26 13.60
C LEU A 81 9.70 -8.97 14.88
N ASN A 82 10.79 -9.72 14.84
CA ASN A 82 11.31 -10.38 16.03
C ASN A 82 12.06 -9.37 16.92
N VAL A 83 11.85 -9.48 18.23
CA VAL A 83 12.51 -8.65 19.23
C VAL A 83 14.03 -8.85 19.29
N VAL A 84 14.53 -10.02 18.88
CA VAL A 84 15.97 -10.33 18.87
C VAL A 84 16.58 -9.87 17.54
N PRO A 85 17.52 -8.89 17.56
CA PRO A 85 18.17 -8.38 16.36
C PRO A 85 19.21 -9.36 15.81
N PHE A 86 19.67 -9.08 14.58
CA PHE A 86 20.78 -9.78 13.93
C PHE A 86 22.04 -8.89 13.90
N LEU A 87 23.22 -9.46 14.17
CA LEU A 87 24.43 -8.70 14.47
C LEU A 87 25.59 -9.10 13.56
N ILE A 88 26.30 -8.09 13.04
CA ILE A 88 27.61 -8.23 12.41
C ILE A 88 28.56 -7.19 13.01
N HIS A 89 29.78 -7.60 13.32
CA HIS A 89 30.80 -6.68 13.82
C HIS A 89 31.42 -5.85 12.68
N GLU A 90 31.79 -4.59 12.95
CA GLU A 90 32.32 -3.67 11.94
C GLU A 90 33.54 -4.20 11.17
N ASN A 91 34.39 -5.00 11.81
CA ASN A 91 35.57 -5.59 11.17
C ASN A 91 35.22 -6.59 10.07
N GLU A 92 34.16 -7.38 10.29
CA GLU A 92 33.62 -8.24 9.24
C GLU A 92 32.88 -7.40 8.19
N TRP A 93 32.07 -6.44 8.64
CA TRP A 93 31.29 -5.57 7.78
C TRP A 93 32.16 -4.80 6.77
N LYS A 94 33.34 -4.31 7.16
CA LYS A 94 34.28 -3.64 6.24
C LYS A 94 34.64 -4.49 5.02
N THR A 95 34.73 -5.82 5.18
CA THR A 95 35.00 -6.73 4.05
C THR A 95 33.76 -6.93 3.19
N ILE A 96 32.60 -7.10 3.84
CA ILE A 96 31.30 -7.20 3.16
C ILE A 96 31.04 -5.94 2.34
N GLU A 97 31.18 -4.75 2.93
CA GLU A 97 31.00 -3.45 2.29
C GLU A 97 31.90 -3.31 1.06
N LYS A 98 33.20 -3.61 1.16
CA LYS A 98 34.12 -3.58 0.01
C LYS A 98 33.66 -4.51 -1.11
N GLY A 99 33.22 -5.72 -0.78
CA GLY A 99 32.73 -6.67 -1.77
C GLY A 99 31.41 -6.27 -2.42
N ILE A 100 30.50 -5.64 -1.66
CA ILE A 100 29.27 -5.06 -2.22
C ILE A 100 29.57 -3.90 -3.15
N ILE A 101 30.51 -3.02 -2.80
CA ILE A 101 30.97 -1.93 -3.68
C ILE A 101 31.55 -2.48 -4.98
N GLN A 102 32.47 -3.46 -4.90
CA GLN A 102 33.04 -4.13 -6.07
C GLN A 102 31.93 -4.74 -6.94
N ARG A 103 30.98 -5.43 -6.31
CA ARG A 103 29.88 -6.09 -7.01
C ARG A 103 28.93 -5.11 -7.70
N ALA A 104 28.57 -4.01 -7.04
CA ALA A 104 27.74 -2.96 -7.63
C ALA A 104 28.44 -2.29 -8.83
N GLU A 105 29.74 -2.03 -8.73
CA GLU A 105 30.54 -1.52 -9.86
C GLU A 105 30.59 -2.52 -11.01
N LEU A 106 30.79 -3.81 -10.70
CA LEU A 106 30.83 -4.86 -11.71
C LEU A 106 29.50 -4.98 -12.46
N LEU A 107 28.38 -5.00 -11.75
CA LEU A 107 27.04 -5.06 -12.34
C LEU A 107 26.72 -3.80 -13.16
N ASN A 108 27.19 -2.64 -12.72
CA ASN A 108 27.11 -1.40 -13.49
C ASN A 108 27.87 -1.49 -14.82
N LEU A 109 29.09 -2.04 -14.81
CA LEU A 109 29.90 -2.24 -16.02
C LEU A 109 29.27 -3.27 -16.96
N ILE A 110 28.70 -4.36 -16.42
CA ILE A 110 27.94 -5.35 -17.20
C ILE A 110 26.75 -4.67 -17.88
N LEU A 111 25.95 -3.89 -17.14
CA LEU A 111 24.78 -3.19 -17.68
C LEU A 111 25.16 -2.26 -18.84
N LYS A 112 26.23 -1.48 -18.65
CA LYS A 112 26.76 -0.58 -19.67
C LYS A 112 27.27 -1.32 -20.90
N ASP A 113 27.87 -2.50 -20.71
CA ASP A 113 28.41 -3.29 -21.82
C ASP A 113 27.31 -3.95 -22.65
N ILE A 114 26.35 -4.64 -22.01
CA ILE A 114 25.32 -5.43 -22.72
C ILE A 114 24.36 -4.58 -23.57
N TYR A 115 24.07 -3.35 -23.13
CA TYR A 115 23.29 -2.35 -23.89
C TYR A 115 24.18 -1.38 -24.69
N GLY A 116 25.50 -1.57 -24.67
CA GLY A 116 26.49 -0.72 -25.32
C GLY A 116 27.38 -1.50 -26.27
N LYS A 117 28.68 -1.57 -25.95
CA LYS A 117 29.73 -2.13 -26.83
C LYS A 117 29.69 -3.66 -26.93
N ARG A 118 29.16 -4.36 -25.92
CA ARG A 118 29.04 -5.83 -25.83
C ARG A 118 30.38 -6.54 -25.95
N GLU A 119 31.42 -5.99 -25.33
CA GLU A 119 32.76 -6.54 -25.29
C GLU A 119 32.80 -7.92 -24.64
N LEU A 120 32.01 -8.16 -23.57
CA LEU A 120 31.95 -9.46 -22.90
C LEU A 120 31.51 -10.58 -23.87
N ILE A 121 30.57 -10.27 -24.76
CA ILE A 121 30.08 -11.21 -25.77
C ILE A 121 31.08 -11.32 -26.92
N LYS A 122 31.55 -10.19 -27.47
CA LYS A 122 32.48 -10.15 -28.61
C LYS A 122 33.80 -10.87 -28.32
N LYS A 123 34.29 -10.81 -27.08
CA LYS A 123 35.52 -11.48 -26.64
C LYS A 123 35.30 -12.87 -26.07
N GLY A 124 34.05 -13.37 -26.06
CA GLY A 124 33.72 -14.71 -25.58
C GLY A 124 33.87 -14.91 -24.06
N VAL A 125 33.84 -13.82 -23.27
CA VAL A 125 33.86 -13.91 -21.80
C VAL A 125 32.54 -14.50 -21.29
N ILE A 126 31.42 -14.13 -21.92
CA ILE A 126 30.11 -14.73 -21.66
C ILE A 126 29.48 -15.23 -22.98
N PRO A 127 28.76 -16.36 -22.95
CA PRO A 127 27.95 -16.81 -24.08
C PRO A 127 26.80 -15.83 -24.37
N HIS A 128 26.54 -15.57 -25.65
CA HIS A 128 25.49 -14.63 -26.06
C HIS A 128 24.07 -15.05 -25.65
N GLU A 129 23.79 -16.35 -25.51
CA GLU A 129 22.48 -16.88 -25.13
C GLU A 129 22.12 -16.53 -23.69
N VAL A 130 23.11 -16.42 -22.79
CA VAL A 130 22.87 -16.00 -21.40
C VAL A 130 22.19 -14.64 -21.36
N VAL A 131 22.50 -13.75 -22.30
CA VAL A 131 21.92 -12.40 -22.36
C VAL A 131 20.73 -12.35 -23.32
N PHE A 132 20.90 -12.72 -24.59
CA PHE A 132 19.88 -12.50 -25.63
C PHE A 132 18.67 -13.41 -25.52
N ALA A 133 18.78 -14.56 -24.85
CA ALA A 133 17.66 -15.45 -24.59
C ALA A 133 16.94 -15.15 -23.27
N HIS A 134 17.50 -14.28 -22.42
CA HIS A 134 16.90 -13.87 -21.17
C HIS A 134 15.78 -12.85 -21.41
N ARG A 135 14.56 -13.13 -20.94
CA ARG A 135 13.38 -12.27 -21.15
C ARG A 135 13.53 -10.84 -20.60
N GLY A 136 14.38 -10.66 -19.59
CA GLY A 136 14.68 -9.34 -19.03
C GLY A 136 15.62 -8.47 -19.89
N PHE A 137 16.24 -9.01 -20.96
CA PHE A 137 17.02 -8.21 -21.90
C PHE A 137 16.07 -7.48 -22.87
N LEU A 138 15.93 -6.17 -22.69
CA LEU A 138 15.01 -5.35 -23.47
C LEU A 138 15.74 -4.72 -24.65
N ARG A 139 15.51 -5.24 -25.86
CA ARG A 139 16.15 -4.74 -27.09
C ARG A 139 15.90 -3.25 -27.32
N GLN A 140 14.73 -2.77 -26.89
CA GLN A 140 14.30 -1.38 -26.92
C GLN A 140 15.23 -0.45 -26.11
N CYS A 141 15.96 -0.99 -25.13
CA CYS A 141 16.91 -0.25 -24.30
C CYS A 141 18.33 -0.20 -24.85
N ASP A 142 18.58 -0.75 -26.05
CA ASP A 142 19.91 -0.72 -26.67
C ASP A 142 20.36 0.71 -27.01
N GLN A 143 21.63 1.00 -26.74
CA GLN A 143 22.29 2.28 -26.98
C GLN A 143 21.63 3.50 -26.32
N ILE A 144 20.80 3.32 -25.28
CA ILE A 144 20.31 4.44 -24.48
C ILE A 144 21.47 5.01 -23.66
N ASP A 145 21.73 6.31 -23.84
CA ASP A 145 22.76 7.03 -23.11
C ASP A 145 22.20 7.70 -21.86
N TYR A 146 22.87 7.51 -20.72
CA TYR A 146 22.46 8.02 -19.41
C TYR A 146 23.50 9.02 -18.89
N LYS A 147 23.04 10.20 -18.46
CA LYS A 147 23.89 11.28 -17.90
C LYS A 147 24.14 11.19 -16.39
N THR A 148 23.70 10.11 -15.76
CA THR A 148 23.88 9.86 -14.33
C THR A 148 25.33 9.49 -14.01
N SER A 149 25.72 9.56 -12.74
CA SER A 149 27.07 9.19 -12.27
C SER A 149 27.46 7.74 -12.61
N LYS A 150 26.46 6.85 -12.60
CA LYS A 150 26.54 5.43 -12.92
C LYS A 150 25.30 5.02 -13.72
N ASN A 151 25.37 3.92 -14.48
CA ASN A 151 24.23 3.33 -15.16
C ASN A 151 23.31 2.60 -14.16
N LEU A 152 23.87 1.87 -13.20
CA LEU A 152 23.11 1.27 -12.11
C LEU A 152 23.19 2.18 -10.88
N LEU A 153 22.07 2.73 -10.41
CA LEU A 153 22.09 3.69 -9.30
C LEU A 153 21.83 3.02 -7.95
N ILE A 154 20.97 2.01 -7.91
CA ILE A 154 20.62 1.26 -6.70
C ILE A 154 20.93 -0.21 -6.95
N HIS A 155 21.73 -0.81 -6.08
CA HIS A 155 21.96 -2.25 -6.06
C HIS A 155 21.56 -2.78 -4.69
N SER A 156 21.06 -4.01 -4.66
CA SER A 156 20.86 -4.72 -3.40
C SER A 156 21.33 -6.16 -3.55
N ALA A 157 21.98 -6.66 -2.50
CA ALA A 157 22.48 -8.02 -2.44
C ALA A 157 21.80 -8.77 -1.29
N ASP A 158 21.26 -9.94 -1.62
CA ASP A 158 20.86 -10.93 -0.64
C ASP A 158 22.12 -11.71 -0.22
N LEU A 159 22.42 -11.69 1.08
CA LEU A 159 23.60 -12.27 1.70
C LEU A 159 23.20 -13.34 2.70
N SER A 160 23.99 -14.40 2.79
CA SER A 160 23.87 -15.36 3.89
C SER A 160 25.22 -16.03 4.14
N ARG A 161 25.46 -16.43 5.39
CA ARG A 161 26.74 -17.03 5.77
C ARG A 161 26.74 -18.51 5.39
N GLY A 162 27.78 -18.91 4.67
CA GLY A 162 27.98 -20.29 4.24
C GLY A 162 28.55 -21.18 5.35
N PRO A 163 28.66 -22.50 5.12
CA PRO A 163 29.24 -23.44 6.09
C PRO A 163 30.72 -23.18 6.39
N ASP A 164 31.41 -22.42 5.52
CA ASP A 164 32.80 -21.99 5.71
C ASP A 164 32.95 -20.72 6.58
N GLY A 165 31.84 -20.20 7.11
CA GLY A 165 31.81 -19.02 7.98
C GLY A 165 31.97 -17.68 7.24
N ARG A 166 32.18 -17.68 5.92
CA ARG A 166 32.23 -16.45 5.12
C ARG A 166 30.82 -15.99 4.74
N MET A 167 30.67 -14.71 4.43
CA MET A 167 29.42 -14.16 3.90
C MET A 167 29.36 -14.36 2.39
N TRP A 168 28.29 -14.96 1.87
CA TRP A 168 28.11 -15.28 0.45
C TRP A 168 27.01 -14.44 -0.16
N VAL A 169 27.17 -14.05 -1.42
CA VAL A 169 26.09 -13.45 -2.20
C VAL A 169 25.17 -14.54 -2.74
N VAL A 170 23.90 -14.46 -2.38
CA VAL A 170 22.85 -15.41 -2.79
C VAL A 170 22.15 -14.90 -4.05
N ASN A 171 21.68 -13.66 -4.06
CA ASN A 171 21.02 -13.03 -5.21
C ASN A 171 21.36 -11.54 -5.29
N ASP A 172 21.26 -10.99 -6.50
CA ASP A 172 21.31 -9.55 -6.77
C ASP A 172 19.93 -9.03 -7.14
N ARG A 173 19.67 -7.79 -6.73
CA ARG A 173 18.47 -7.02 -7.06
C ARG A 173 18.87 -5.68 -7.65
N THR A 174 18.41 -5.42 -8.87
CA THR A 174 18.84 -4.29 -9.70
C THR A 174 17.70 -3.63 -10.46
N GLN A 175 16.50 -4.22 -10.43
CA GLN A 175 15.32 -3.64 -11.07
C GLN A 175 14.69 -2.56 -10.16
N ALA A 176 13.89 -2.98 -9.19
CA ALA A 176 13.27 -2.11 -8.17
C ALA A 176 13.47 -2.73 -6.77
N PRO A 177 14.70 -2.76 -6.24
CA PRO A 177 15.00 -3.47 -4.99
C PRO A 177 14.22 -2.92 -3.80
N SER A 178 13.53 -3.82 -3.08
CA SER A 178 12.74 -3.50 -1.89
C SER A 178 13.39 -3.94 -0.58
N GLY A 179 13.10 -3.22 0.50
CA GLY A 179 13.48 -3.54 1.87
C GLY A 179 14.06 -2.37 2.68
N MET A 180 14.42 -1.25 2.06
CA MET A 180 14.99 -0.08 2.75
C MET A 180 14.00 0.55 3.74
N GLY A 181 12.72 0.66 3.35
CA GLY A 181 11.68 1.24 4.21
C GLY A 181 11.37 0.34 5.39
N TYR A 182 11.29 -0.97 5.15
CA TYR A 182 11.14 -1.96 6.23
C TYR A 182 12.34 -1.96 7.19
N ALA A 183 13.57 -1.86 6.68
CA ALA A 183 14.75 -1.78 7.53
C ALA A 183 14.74 -0.54 8.44
N LEU A 184 14.28 0.61 7.92
CA LEU A 184 14.15 1.83 8.71
C LEU A 184 13.08 1.71 9.81
N GLU A 185 11.91 1.16 9.47
CA GLU A 185 10.82 0.93 10.44
C GLU A 185 11.17 -0.11 11.50
N ASN A 186 11.86 -1.19 11.12
CA ASN A 186 12.35 -2.19 12.07
C ASN A 186 13.26 -1.54 13.12
N ARG A 187 14.23 -0.74 12.68
CA ARG A 187 15.13 0.00 13.57
C ARG A 187 14.38 0.93 14.50
N TYR A 188 13.41 1.68 13.97
CA TYR A 188 12.59 2.60 14.76
C TYR A 188 11.80 1.87 15.84
N ALA A 189 11.16 0.75 15.49
CA ALA A 189 10.33 -0.02 16.42
C ALA A 189 11.14 -0.70 17.51
N ILE A 190 12.27 -1.34 17.19
CA ILE A 190 13.14 -1.98 18.19
C ILE A 190 13.75 -0.94 19.13
N ASN A 191 14.23 0.21 18.60
CA ASN A 191 14.73 1.32 19.41
C ASN A 191 13.68 1.84 20.41
N ARG A 192 12.41 1.88 20.00
CA ARG A 192 11.31 2.38 20.82
C ARG A 192 10.86 1.38 21.87
N ALA A 193 10.64 0.12 21.49
CA ALA A 193 10.11 -0.91 22.37
C ALA A 193 11.13 -1.40 23.40
N VAL A 194 12.39 -1.59 22.99
CA VAL A 194 13.38 -2.30 23.81
C VAL A 194 14.74 -1.59 23.90
N PRO A 195 14.78 -0.35 24.42
CA PRO A 195 16.04 0.38 24.58
C PRO A 195 17.04 -0.32 25.51
N SER A 196 16.56 -1.16 26.44
CA SER A 196 17.41 -1.94 27.36
C SER A 196 18.32 -2.94 26.64
N ILE A 197 17.91 -3.49 25.49
CA ILE A 197 18.72 -4.43 24.70
C ILE A 197 19.95 -3.71 24.11
N PHE A 198 19.88 -2.40 23.86
CA PHE A 198 20.99 -1.59 23.33
C PHE A 198 22.07 -1.26 24.37
N LYS A 199 21.84 -1.56 25.66
CA LYS A 199 22.77 -1.19 26.71
C LYS A 199 24.16 -1.78 26.42
N ASN A 200 25.17 -0.91 26.37
CA ASN A 200 26.57 -1.26 26.06
C ASN A 200 26.79 -1.88 24.67
N ILE A 201 25.86 -1.71 23.72
CA ILE A 201 26.02 -2.11 22.33
C ILE A 201 26.00 -0.85 21.46
N HIS A 202 27.10 -0.57 20.77
CA HIS A 202 27.19 0.58 19.88
C HIS A 202 26.82 0.18 18.46
N VAL A 203 25.63 0.58 18.01
CA VAL A 203 25.08 0.24 16.69
C VAL A 203 25.29 1.39 15.71
N GLN A 204 25.76 1.10 14.50
CA GLN A 204 25.92 2.12 13.46
C GLN A 204 24.57 2.68 12.97
N HIS A 205 24.53 4.00 12.76
CA HIS A 205 23.35 4.68 12.23
C HIS A 205 23.30 4.66 10.69
N SER A 206 22.13 4.35 10.13
CA SER A 206 21.90 4.38 8.67
C SER A 206 21.55 5.77 8.11
N SER A 207 21.57 6.83 8.93
CA SER A 207 21.15 8.18 8.52
C SER A 207 22.01 8.76 7.39
N SER A 208 23.33 8.53 7.41
CA SER A 208 24.25 8.97 6.36
C SER A 208 23.95 8.34 5.00
N PHE A 209 23.51 7.08 5.00
CA PHE A 209 23.06 6.37 3.80
C PHE A 209 21.81 7.04 3.19
N PHE A 210 20.80 7.33 4.01
CA PHE A 210 19.56 7.96 3.53
C PHE A 210 19.74 9.42 3.09
N TYR A 211 20.61 10.18 3.77
CA TYR A 211 21.05 11.49 3.26
C TYR A 211 21.69 11.34 1.88
N GLY A 212 22.54 10.32 1.74
CA GLY A 212 23.13 9.97 0.47
C GLY A 212 22.17 9.57 -0.62
N PHE A 213 21.13 8.84 -0.24
CA PHE A 213 20.08 8.39 -1.13
C PHE A 213 19.29 9.58 -1.66
N ASN A 214 18.91 10.52 -0.80
CA ASN A 214 18.26 11.76 -1.23
C ASN A 214 19.15 12.57 -2.18
N GLN A 215 20.43 12.76 -1.84
CA GLN A 215 21.38 13.46 -2.71
C GLN A 215 21.52 12.79 -4.08
N MET A 216 21.55 11.45 -4.12
CA MET A 216 21.60 10.70 -5.38
C MET A 216 20.36 10.95 -6.25
N LEU A 217 19.17 11.09 -5.66
CA LEU A 217 17.94 11.43 -6.39
C LEU A 217 17.98 12.86 -6.95
N ILE A 218 18.51 13.82 -6.19
CA ILE A 218 18.68 15.21 -6.63
C ILE A 218 19.72 15.30 -7.76
N ASP A 219 20.89 14.68 -7.57
CA ASP A 219 21.99 14.65 -8.54
C ASP A 219 21.62 13.94 -9.85
N ALA A 220 20.60 13.08 -9.83
CA ALA A 220 20.11 12.39 -11.02
C ALA A 220 19.27 13.27 -11.96
N ALA A 221 18.86 14.46 -11.52
CA ALA A 221 18.08 15.38 -12.33
C ALA A 221 18.90 16.00 -13.46
N HIS A 222 18.29 16.13 -14.64
CA HIS A 222 18.92 16.80 -15.77
C HIS A 222 19.17 18.29 -15.49
N ASN A 223 20.27 18.82 -16.03
CA ASN A 223 20.71 20.22 -15.93
C ASN A 223 21.03 20.73 -14.52
N ASN A 224 21.24 19.85 -13.53
CA ASN A 224 21.57 20.23 -12.14
C ASN A 224 20.62 21.31 -11.60
N LYS A 225 19.31 21.14 -11.80
CA LYS A 225 18.31 22.03 -11.19
C LYS A 225 18.44 21.98 -9.67
N ASP A 226 18.44 23.14 -9.02
CA ASP A 226 18.52 23.22 -7.54
C ASP A 226 17.34 22.53 -6.84
N ASN A 227 16.16 22.50 -7.48
CA ASN A 227 14.95 21.87 -6.96
C ASN A 227 14.26 21.03 -8.06
N PRO A 228 14.71 19.78 -8.31
CA PRO A 228 14.10 18.92 -9.30
C PRO A 228 12.76 18.34 -8.81
N ASN A 229 11.82 18.15 -9.73
CA ASN A 229 10.57 17.46 -9.40
C ASN A 229 10.78 15.94 -9.45
N ILE A 230 10.96 15.33 -8.28
CA ILE A 230 11.20 13.89 -8.08
C ILE A 230 9.90 13.22 -7.66
N VAL A 231 9.52 12.13 -8.33
CA VAL A 231 8.32 11.33 -7.99
C VAL A 231 8.66 9.87 -7.77
N ILE A 232 7.84 9.17 -6.96
CA ILE A 232 7.92 7.73 -6.77
C ILE A 232 6.79 7.07 -7.56
N LEU A 233 7.14 6.34 -8.63
CA LEU A 233 6.16 5.60 -9.43
C LEU A 233 5.85 4.25 -8.77
N THR A 234 4.60 4.05 -8.35
CA THR A 234 4.12 2.84 -7.70
C THR A 234 3.10 2.09 -8.56
N PRO A 235 3.09 0.74 -8.54
CA PRO A 235 2.02 -0.06 -9.14
C PRO A 235 0.68 0.06 -8.40
N GLY A 236 0.66 0.65 -7.19
CA GLY A 236 -0.54 0.89 -6.40
C GLY A 236 -0.75 -0.09 -5.23
N PRO A 237 -1.89 0.03 -4.51
CA PRO A 237 -2.10 -0.62 -3.21
C PRO A 237 -2.09 -2.14 -3.21
N LEU A 238 -2.37 -2.77 -4.35
CA LEU A 238 -2.40 -4.21 -4.49
C LEU A 238 -1.01 -4.86 -4.56
N ASN A 239 0.05 -4.05 -4.62
CA ASN A 239 1.42 -4.56 -4.66
C ASN A 239 1.90 -4.99 -3.26
N GLU A 240 2.69 -6.05 -3.23
CA GLU A 240 3.26 -6.66 -2.02
C GLU A 240 4.07 -5.70 -1.15
N THR A 241 4.79 -4.74 -1.75
CA THR A 241 5.62 -3.76 -1.04
C THR A 241 5.07 -2.34 -1.06
N TYR A 242 3.76 -2.16 -1.26
CA TYR A 242 3.14 -0.83 -1.31
C TYR A 242 3.39 0.00 -0.05
N PHE A 243 3.42 -0.65 1.13
CA PHE A 243 3.80 -0.02 2.39
C PHE A 243 5.12 0.75 2.26
N GLU A 244 6.17 0.09 1.77
CA GLU A 244 7.49 0.73 1.61
C GLU A 244 7.44 1.90 0.63
N HIS A 245 6.66 1.81 -0.44
CA HIS A 245 6.56 2.89 -1.42
C HIS A 245 5.94 4.14 -0.79
N SER A 246 4.84 3.95 -0.04
CA SER A 246 4.18 5.03 0.71
C SER A 246 5.07 5.61 1.80
N TYR A 247 5.79 4.74 2.52
CA TYR A 247 6.69 5.14 3.58
C TYR A 247 7.87 5.96 3.07
N LEU A 248 8.53 5.51 1.99
CA LEU A 248 9.62 6.25 1.36
C LEU A 248 9.15 7.57 0.75
N SER A 249 7.92 7.63 0.21
CA SER A 249 7.32 8.88 -0.27
C SER A 249 7.22 9.91 0.85
N SER A 250 6.64 9.54 2.00
CA SER A 250 6.53 10.43 3.16
C SER A 250 7.91 10.77 3.75
N PHE A 251 8.83 9.80 3.79
CA PHE A 251 10.18 9.98 4.34
C PHE A 251 11.05 10.92 3.49
N LEU A 252 10.97 10.83 2.16
CA LEU A 252 11.75 11.66 1.23
C LEU A 252 11.04 12.96 0.84
N GLY A 253 9.75 13.11 1.17
CA GLY A 253 8.94 14.24 0.73
C GLY A 253 8.66 14.26 -0.77
N CYS A 254 8.69 13.09 -1.43
CA CYS A 254 8.43 12.96 -2.87
C CYS A 254 6.99 12.51 -3.13
N PRO A 255 6.25 13.07 -4.10
CA PRO A 255 4.92 12.60 -4.46
C PRO A 255 4.91 11.11 -4.85
N LEU A 256 3.96 10.35 -4.30
CA LEU A 256 3.67 8.98 -4.70
C LEU A 256 2.66 9.01 -5.85
N VAL A 257 3.05 8.48 -7.01
CA VAL A 257 2.25 8.56 -8.24
C VAL A 257 2.06 7.19 -8.88
N THR A 258 0.94 6.98 -9.55
CA THR A 258 0.68 5.80 -10.40
C THR A 258 0.91 6.13 -11.88
N GLY A 259 0.89 5.14 -12.77
CA GLY A 259 0.99 5.37 -14.21
C GLY A 259 -0.05 6.37 -14.73
N ASN A 260 -1.28 6.33 -14.18
CA ASN A 260 -2.38 7.22 -14.55
C ASN A 260 -2.18 8.69 -14.15
N ASP A 261 -1.32 8.95 -13.17
CA ASP A 261 -0.96 10.30 -12.72
C ASP A 261 0.03 10.99 -13.65
N LEU A 262 0.67 10.22 -14.54
CA LEU A 262 1.70 10.71 -15.43
C LEU A 262 1.20 10.70 -16.88
N VAL A 263 1.70 11.64 -17.68
CA VAL A 263 1.43 11.71 -19.11
C VAL A 263 2.66 12.18 -19.86
N VAL A 264 2.93 11.57 -21.01
CA VAL A 264 3.96 12.05 -21.93
C VAL A 264 3.35 13.05 -22.90
N ARG A 265 3.94 14.24 -22.98
CA ARG A 265 3.53 15.28 -23.94
C ARG A 265 4.73 16.11 -24.37
N ASN A 266 4.86 16.35 -25.67
CA ASN A 266 5.95 17.12 -26.27
C ASN A 266 7.35 16.61 -25.84
N GLY A 267 7.54 15.28 -25.85
CA GLY A 267 8.80 14.64 -25.50
C GLY A 267 9.22 14.77 -24.03
N LYS A 268 8.28 15.09 -23.11
CA LYS A 268 8.53 15.23 -21.67
C LYS A 268 7.46 14.47 -20.87
N VAL A 269 7.81 14.04 -19.66
CA VAL A 269 6.85 13.47 -18.70
C VAL A 269 6.30 14.57 -17.81
N TRP A 270 4.99 14.55 -17.61
CA TRP A 270 4.25 15.50 -16.79
C TRP A 270 3.41 14.75 -15.76
N MET A 271 3.40 15.27 -14.54
CA MET A 271 2.47 14.88 -13.49
C MET A 271 1.20 15.70 -13.62
N LYS A 272 0.05 15.03 -13.61
CA LYS A 272 -1.28 15.63 -13.58
C LYS A 272 -1.56 16.18 -12.18
N THR A 273 -1.72 17.49 -12.05
CA THR A 273 -2.15 18.12 -10.79
C THR A 273 -3.52 18.74 -10.93
N LEU A 274 -4.10 19.20 -9.81
CA LEU A 274 -5.36 19.94 -9.81
C LEU A 274 -5.35 21.20 -10.67
N LYS A 275 -4.19 21.84 -10.88
CA LYS A 275 -4.09 23.12 -11.60
C LYS A 275 -3.50 22.99 -13.00
N GLU A 276 -2.33 22.37 -13.10
CA GLU A 276 -1.58 22.32 -14.35
C GLU A 276 -0.68 21.09 -14.43
N LEU A 277 -0.15 20.81 -15.61
CA LEU A 277 0.82 19.75 -15.79
C LEU A 277 2.18 20.21 -15.22
N LYS A 278 2.71 19.47 -14.24
CA LYS A 278 4.04 19.75 -13.67
C LYS A 278 5.07 18.80 -14.27
N GLN A 279 6.11 19.35 -14.89
CA GLN A 279 7.16 18.51 -15.50
C GLN A 279 7.85 17.68 -14.43
N VAL A 280 8.04 16.38 -14.69
CA VAL A 280 8.80 15.46 -13.83
C VAL A 280 10.23 15.38 -14.34
N ASP A 281 11.20 15.51 -13.43
CA ASP A 281 12.63 15.46 -13.75
C ASP A 281 13.23 14.08 -13.46
N VAL A 282 12.81 13.44 -12.36
CA VAL A 282 13.33 12.14 -11.90
C VAL A 282 12.18 11.25 -11.43
N ILE A 283 12.20 9.98 -11.84
CA ILE A 283 11.26 8.94 -11.42
C ILE A 283 12.03 7.85 -10.66
N LEU A 284 11.80 7.74 -9.35
CA LEU A 284 12.16 6.55 -8.59
C LEU A 284 11.10 5.49 -8.85
N ARG A 285 11.40 4.51 -9.69
CA ARG A 285 10.40 3.50 -10.08
C ARG A 285 10.34 2.35 -9.09
N ARG A 286 9.12 1.90 -8.81
CA ARG A 286 8.78 0.68 -8.06
C ARG A 286 7.99 -0.32 -8.90
N VAL A 287 8.05 -0.13 -10.21
CA VAL A 287 7.38 -0.93 -11.25
C VAL A 287 8.47 -1.65 -12.07
N ASP A 288 8.24 -2.93 -12.37
CA ASP A 288 9.18 -3.77 -13.13
C ASP A 288 9.31 -3.28 -14.58
N ASP A 289 10.46 -3.57 -15.21
CA ASP A 289 10.87 -2.99 -16.49
C ASP A 289 9.80 -3.07 -17.58
N VAL A 290 9.29 -4.28 -17.82
CA VAL A 290 8.36 -4.55 -18.92
C VAL A 290 7.06 -3.76 -18.80
N TYR A 291 6.66 -3.38 -17.59
CA TYR A 291 5.41 -2.67 -17.35
C TYR A 291 5.55 -1.15 -17.48
N MET A 292 6.76 -0.60 -17.65
CA MET A 292 7.02 0.83 -17.59
C MET A 292 6.46 1.64 -18.77
N ASP A 293 6.37 1.03 -19.97
CA ASP A 293 5.87 1.69 -21.17
C ASP A 293 5.02 0.73 -22.03
N PRO A 294 3.68 0.89 -22.05
CA PRO A 294 2.83 0.03 -22.87
C PRO A 294 2.95 0.23 -24.38
N LEU A 295 3.55 1.33 -24.87
CA LEU A 295 3.72 1.52 -26.32
C LEU A 295 4.87 0.68 -26.90
N GLU A 296 5.91 0.42 -26.11
CA GLU A 296 7.14 -0.20 -26.59
C GLU A 296 7.50 -1.53 -25.90
N LEU A 297 6.99 -1.76 -24.69
CA LEU A 297 7.34 -2.92 -23.87
C LEU A 297 6.15 -3.88 -23.76
N ARG A 298 5.31 -3.73 -22.73
CA ARG A 298 4.17 -4.61 -22.47
C ARG A 298 2.86 -3.86 -22.68
N GLU A 299 2.17 -4.16 -23.78
CA GLU A 299 0.98 -3.43 -24.25
C GLU A 299 -0.25 -3.51 -23.34
N ASP A 300 -0.41 -4.59 -22.57
CA ASP A 300 -1.48 -4.76 -21.57
C ASP A 300 -1.11 -4.16 -20.20
N SER A 301 0.00 -3.41 -20.11
CA SER A 301 0.39 -2.75 -18.87
C SER A 301 -0.43 -1.49 -18.61
N TYR A 302 -1.09 -1.46 -17.45
CA TYR A 302 -1.73 -0.27 -16.87
C TYR A 302 -0.88 0.41 -15.80
N LEU A 303 0.34 -0.08 -15.55
CA LEU A 303 1.19 0.39 -14.45
C LEU A 303 2.18 1.49 -14.87
N GLY A 304 2.54 1.49 -16.15
CA GLY A 304 3.51 2.41 -16.74
C GLY A 304 2.88 3.64 -17.38
N VAL A 305 3.69 4.34 -18.17
CA VAL A 305 3.29 5.57 -18.86
C VAL A 305 3.60 5.39 -20.35
N ALA A 306 2.57 5.53 -21.18
CA ALA A 306 2.69 5.41 -22.63
C ALA A 306 3.71 6.43 -23.18
N GLY A 307 4.73 5.94 -23.89
CA GLY A 307 5.78 6.76 -24.52
C GLY A 307 6.91 7.17 -23.57
N LEU A 308 6.96 6.62 -22.36
CA LEU A 308 7.99 6.93 -21.37
C LEU A 308 9.39 6.61 -21.88
N LEU A 309 9.57 5.49 -22.58
CA LEU A 309 10.88 5.05 -23.04
C LEU A 309 11.46 6.01 -24.08
N ASP A 310 10.63 6.58 -24.96
CA ASP A 310 11.04 7.64 -25.89
C ASP A 310 11.54 8.89 -25.15
N VAL A 311 10.86 9.31 -24.08
CA VAL A 311 11.31 10.44 -23.24
C VAL A 311 12.66 10.16 -22.58
N VAL A 312 12.88 8.92 -22.14
CA VAL A 312 14.17 8.48 -21.57
C VAL A 312 15.27 8.53 -22.62
N ARG A 313 15.03 8.04 -23.85
CA ARG A 313 16.01 8.12 -24.95
C ARG A 313 16.39 9.56 -25.27
N ASN A 314 15.41 10.46 -25.21
CA ASN A 314 15.60 11.89 -25.44
C ASN A 314 16.22 12.62 -24.22
N GLN A 315 16.55 11.92 -23.14
CA GLN A 315 17.17 12.46 -21.92
C GLN A 315 16.37 13.62 -21.29
N ASN A 316 15.05 13.51 -21.35
CA ASN A 316 14.13 14.50 -20.79
C ASN A 316 13.57 14.09 -19.41
N VAL A 317 13.87 12.87 -18.95
CA VAL A 317 13.55 12.34 -17.62
C VAL A 317 14.57 11.28 -17.23
N THR A 318 14.98 11.24 -15.96
CA THR A 318 15.83 10.16 -15.41
C THR A 318 14.97 9.14 -14.69
N ILE A 319 15.16 7.84 -14.97
CA ILE A 319 14.49 6.74 -14.25
C ILE A 319 15.50 5.99 -13.39
N ILE A 320 15.15 5.76 -12.13
CA ILE A 320 16.00 5.10 -11.13
C ILE A 320 15.31 3.82 -10.65
N ASN A 321 15.86 2.63 -10.90
CA ASN A 321 16.97 2.32 -11.83
C ASN A 321 16.52 2.38 -13.30
N PRO A 322 17.44 2.48 -14.28
CA PRO A 322 17.06 2.54 -15.68
C PRO A 322 16.25 1.32 -16.14
N ILE A 323 15.41 1.53 -17.14
CA ILE A 323 14.62 0.46 -17.75
C ILE A 323 15.59 -0.52 -18.43
N GLY A 324 15.40 -1.81 -18.15
CA GLY A 324 16.23 -2.89 -18.66
C GLY A 324 17.30 -3.36 -17.68
N SER A 325 17.44 -2.74 -16.50
CA SER A 325 18.38 -3.19 -15.47
C SER A 325 18.05 -4.57 -14.90
N GLY A 326 16.81 -5.04 -14.99
CA GLY A 326 16.39 -6.36 -14.49
C GLY A 326 17.08 -7.55 -15.15
N VAL A 327 17.72 -7.36 -16.31
CA VAL A 327 18.57 -8.40 -16.95
C VAL A 327 19.76 -8.81 -16.07
N LEU A 328 20.21 -7.95 -15.14
CA LEU A 328 21.33 -8.24 -14.25
C LEU A 328 20.95 -9.21 -13.13
N GLU A 329 19.65 -9.42 -12.85
CA GLU A 329 19.17 -10.43 -11.88
C GLU A 329 19.22 -11.87 -12.44
N ASN A 330 19.94 -12.05 -13.55
CA ASN A 330 20.08 -13.30 -14.28
C ASN A 330 21.06 -14.26 -13.57
N SER A 331 20.52 -15.34 -13.00
CA SER A 331 21.33 -16.37 -12.33
C SER A 331 22.27 -17.12 -13.28
N GLY A 332 22.04 -17.07 -14.60
CA GLY A 332 22.94 -17.62 -15.61
C GLY A 332 24.26 -16.85 -15.78
N LEU A 333 24.37 -15.62 -15.25
CA LEU A 333 25.64 -14.87 -15.23
C LEU A 333 26.60 -15.38 -14.15
N ILE A 334 26.09 -16.00 -13.09
CA ILE A 334 26.84 -16.40 -11.90
C ILE A 334 28.13 -17.21 -12.23
N PRO A 335 28.09 -18.25 -13.09
CA PRO A 335 29.28 -19.03 -13.41
C PRO A 335 30.41 -18.20 -14.05
N PHE A 336 30.08 -17.05 -14.65
CA PHE A 336 31.01 -16.20 -15.38
C PHE A 336 31.49 -14.99 -14.57
N MET A 337 30.93 -14.73 -13.38
CA MET A 337 31.19 -13.49 -12.62
C MET A 337 32.67 -13.27 -12.29
N ASN A 338 33.43 -14.32 -11.97
CA ASN A 338 34.88 -14.21 -11.76
C ASN A 338 35.62 -13.80 -13.04
N ALA A 339 35.26 -14.36 -14.20
CA ALA A 339 35.88 -14.00 -15.47
C ALA A 339 35.53 -12.56 -15.87
N ILE A 340 34.29 -12.13 -15.63
CA ILE A 340 33.84 -10.75 -15.85
C ILE A 340 34.58 -9.78 -14.94
N SER A 341 34.78 -10.13 -13.65
CA SER A 341 35.57 -9.33 -12.69
C SER A 341 37.01 -9.15 -13.14
N LYS A 342 37.68 -10.24 -13.58
CA LYS A 342 39.03 -10.16 -14.14
C LYS A 342 39.09 -9.31 -15.40
N TYR A 343 38.08 -9.41 -16.26
CA TYR A 343 38.04 -8.65 -17.50
C TYR A 343 37.91 -7.13 -17.27
N PHE A 344 37.01 -6.71 -16.37
CA PHE A 344 36.74 -5.29 -16.14
C PHE A 344 37.59 -4.63 -15.06
N LEU A 345 37.83 -5.34 -13.95
CA LEU A 345 38.48 -4.80 -12.75
C LEU A 345 39.89 -5.35 -12.55
N ASN A 346 40.28 -6.40 -13.28
CA ASN A 346 41.54 -7.14 -13.06
C ASN A 346 41.69 -7.66 -11.61
N GLU A 347 40.56 -8.03 -11.00
CA GLU A 347 40.46 -8.51 -9.61
C GLU A 347 39.60 -9.77 -9.55
N ASP A 348 39.86 -10.64 -8.56
CA ASP A 348 38.93 -11.71 -8.17
C ASP A 348 37.76 -11.13 -7.35
N LEU A 349 36.64 -11.85 -7.30
CA LEU A 349 35.49 -11.46 -6.47
C LEU A 349 35.86 -11.51 -4.99
N ILE A 350 35.63 -10.40 -4.27
CA ILE A 350 35.87 -10.32 -2.82
C ILE A 350 34.88 -11.21 -2.05
N LEU A 351 33.60 -11.16 -2.43
CA LEU A 351 32.56 -11.99 -1.82
C LEU A 351 32.31 -13.24 -2.67
N PRO A 352 32.32 -14.44 -2.06
CA PRO A 352 31.99 -15.66 -2.76
C PRO A 352 30.51 -15.70 -3.16
N GLN A 353 30.21 -16.54 -4.15
CA GLN A 353 28.86 -16.79 -4.65
C GLN A 353 28.66 -18.30 -4.82
N ILE A 354 27.41 -18.74 -4.74
CA ILE A 354 27.01 -20.15 -4.81
C ILE A 354 27.54 -20.78 -6.11
N ALA A 355 28.20 -21.94 -5.99
CA ALA A 355 28.65 -22.71 -7.16
C ALA A 355 27.47 -23.00 -8.08
N SER A 356 27.60 -22.57 -9.33
CA SER A 356 26.50 -22.56 -10.29
C SER A 356 26.97 -23.13 -11.64
N TRP A 357 26.09 -23.89 -12.30
CA TRP A 357 26.31 -24.51 -13.61
C TRP A 357 25.20 -24.08 -14.55
N TRP A 358 25.52 -23.28 -15.56
CA TRP A 358 24.54 -22.87 -16.55
C TRP A 358 24.36 -23.98 -17.59
N CYS A 359 23.13 -24.48 -17.71
CA CYS A 359 22.82 -25.63 -18.55
C CYS A 359 22.91 -25.32 -20.05
N GLY A 360 23.14 -24.07 -20.46
CA GLY A 360 23.40 -23.72 -21.85
C GLY A 360 24.72 -24.27 -22.39
N GLN A 361 25.69 -24.56 -21.52
CA GLN A 361 26.93 -25.23 -21.92
C GLN A 361 26.78 -26.76 -21.85
N GLU A 362 27.24 -27.46 -22.88
CA GLU A 362 27.04 -28.91 -23.04
C GLU A 362 27.59 -29.72 -21.85
N LYS A 363 28.82 -29.43 -21.43
CA LYS A 363 29.51 -30.17 -20.37
C LYS A 363 28.80 -29.99 -19.03
N GLU A 364 28.46 -28.75 -18.70
CA GLU A 364 27.76 -28.36 -17.49
C GLU A 364 26.36 -28.97 -17.46
N ARG A 365 25.65 -28.96 -18.60
CA ARG A 365 24.34 -29.61 -18.75
C ARG A 365 24.40 -31.11 -18.48
N GLN A 366 25.36 -31.82 -19.08
CA GLN A 366 25.51 -33.26 -18.87
C GLN A 366 25.80 -33.59 -17.41
N TYR A 367 26.65 -32.79 -16.76
CA TYR A 367 26.94 -32.92 -15.34
C TYR A 367 25.69 -32.72 -14.46
N VAL A 368 24.90 -31.68 -14.74
CA VAL A 368 23.64 -31.40 -14.03
C VAL A 368 22.62 -32.51 -14.23
N LEU A 369 22.39 -32.96 -15.47
CA LEU A 369 21.42 -34.03 -15.76
C LEU A 369 21.79 -35.37 -15.14
N SER A 370 23.09 -35.63 -14.94
CA SER A 370 23.59 -36.85 -14.31
C SER A 370 23.48 -36.84 -12.78
N ASN A 371 23.42 -35.65 -12.16
CA ASN A 371 23.42 -35.46 -10.70
C ASN A 371 22.23 -34.60 -10.22
N LEU A 372 21.12 -34.62 -10.95
CA LEU A 372 20.03 -33.65 -10.81
C LEU A 372 19.49 -33.55 -9.37
N SER A 373 19.37 -34.68 -8.66
CA SER A 373 18.87 -34.76 -7.27
C SER A 373 19.69 -33.92 -6.27
N ASN A 374 20.95 -33.63 -6.56
CA ASN A 374 21.86 -32.93 -5.65
C ASN A 374 21.83 -31.41 -5.83
N PHE A 375 21.07 -30.90 -6.81
CA PHE A 375 21.06 -29.49 -7.16
C PHE A 375 19.75 -28.79 -6.83
N VAL A 376 19.88 -27.48 -6.65
CA VAL A 376 18.76 -26.54 -6.73
C VAL A 376 18.74 -25.97 -8.14
N VAL A 377 17.73 -26.30 -8.94
CA VAL A 377 17.62 -25.82 -10.32
C VAL A 377 16.76 -24.57 -10.36
N LYS A 378 17.24 -23.53 -11.05
CA LYS A 378 16.57 -22.26 -11.26
C LYS A 378 16.36 -22.00 -12.75
N ARG A 379 15.24 -21.38 -13.10
CA ARG A 379 15.14 -20.66 -14.38
C ARG A 379 15.91 -19.36 -14.27
N ILE A 380 16.56 -18.95 -15.35
CA ILE A 380 17.33 -17.70 -15.39
C ILE A 380 16.41 -16.48 -15.38
N ASP A 381 15.21 -16.60 -15.97
CA ASP A 381 14.16 -15.58 -16.00
C ASP A 381 13.05 -15.88 -14.97
N ARG A 382 12.55 -14.84 -14.30
CA ARG A 382 11.61 -14.95 -13.16
C ARG A 382 10.14 -14.79 -13.58
N SER A 383 9.78 -15.20 -14.81
CA SER A 383 8.45 -14.96 -15.41
C SER A 383 7.30 -15.71 -14.74
N ASN A 384 7.57 -16.85 -14.07
CA ASN A 384 6.57 -17.67 -13.40
C ASN A 384 6.78 -17.74 -11.89
N ARG A 385 5.68 -17.96 -11.15
CA ARG A 385 5.67 -18.17 -9.68
C ARG A 385 6.53 -19.37 -9.26
N GLU A 386 6.65 -20.39 -10.11
CA GLU A 386 7.54 -21.54 -9.92
C GLU A 386 8.78 -21.42 -10.80
N SER A 387 9.87 -20.89 -10.24
CA SER A 387 11.16 -20.70 -10.91
C SER A 387 12.33 -21.40 -10.20
N LEU A 388 12.05 -22.15 -9.13
CA LEU A 388 13.02 -22.73 -8.21
C LEU A 388 12.61 -24.16 -7.85
N PHE A 389 13.49 -25.12 -8.15
CA PHE A 389 13.27 -26.56 -7.92
C PHE A 389 14.32 -27.09 -6.96
N PHE A 390 13.89 -27.57 -5.79
CA PHE A 390 14.74 -28.32 -4.87
C PHE A 390 14.67 -29.80 -5.23
N CYS A 391 15.60 -30.26 -6.06
CA CYS A 391 15.48 -31.57 -6.73
C CYS A 391 15.46 -32.76 -5.76
N GLU A 392 15.99 -32.61 -4.55
CA GLU A 392 15.94 -33.63 -3.49
C GLU A 392 14.51 -33.95 -3.02
N PHE A 393 13.60 -32.97 -3.08
CA PHE A 393 12.21 -33.15 -2.66
C PHE A 393 11.28 -33.55 -3.81
N LEU A 394 11.81 -33.65 -5.03
CA LEU A 394 11.03 -34.04 -6.19
C LEU A 394 10.95 -35.57 -6.29
N ASP A 395 9.77 -36.08 -6.63
CA ASP A 395 9.62 -37.49 -6.96
C ASP A 395 10.25 -37.83 -8.32
N ALA A 396 10.37 -39.12 -8.64
CA ALA A 396 10.99 -39.59 -9.88
C ALA A 396 10.30 -39.06 -11.16
N ASN A 397 8.97 -38.88 -11.13
CA ASN A 397 8.21 -38.38 -12.28
C ASN A 397 8.44 -36.88 -12.48
N GLN A 398 8.47 -36.12 -11.38
CA GLN A 398 8.77 -34.69 -11.37
C GLN A 398 10.21 -34.42 -11.83
N LEU A 399 11.17 -35.23 -11.39
CA LEU A 399 12.56 -35.16 -11.85
C LEU A 399 12.69 -35.43 -13.35
N GLU A 400 12.04 -36.48 -13.87
CA GLU A 400 12.04 -36.76 -15.32
C GLU A 400 11.36 -35.66 -16.13
N LYS A 401 10.28 -35.06 -15.61
CA LYS A 401 9.66 -33.87 -16.22
C LYS A 401 10.65 -32.70 -16.29
N LEU A 402 11.29 -32.36 -15.17
CA LEU A 402 12.28 -31.28 -15.11
C LEU A 402 13.46 -31.56 -16.06
N LYS A 403 13.92 -32.81 -16.14
CA LYS A 403 14.98 -33.24 -17.06
C LYS A 403 14.61 -32.98 -18.52
N ARG A 404 13.39 -33.33 -18.93
CA ARG A 404 12.88 -33.05 -20.30
C ARG A 404 12.77 -31.54 -20.55
N GLU A 405 12.31 -30.77 -19.56
CA GLU A 405 12.25 -29.31 -19.67
C GLU A 405 13.65 -28.71 -19.89
N ILE A 406 14.66 -29.12 -19.10
CA ILE A 406 16.05 -28.68 -19.25
C ILE A 406 16.59 -29.08 -20.63
N GLN A 407 16.35 -30.30 -21.08
CA GLN A 407 16.82 -30.75 -22.41
C GLN A 407 16.19 -29.96 -23.56
N SER A 408 14.92 -29.54 -23.43
CA SER A 408 14.23 -28.77 -24.45
C SER A 408 14.75 -27.34 -24.60
N ASN A 409 15.09 -26.68 -23.48
CA ASN A 409 15.50 -25.27 -23.45
C ASN A 409 16.66 -25.06 -22.46
N PRO A 410 17.83 -25.66 -22.72
CA PRO A 410 18.92 -25.77 -21.73
C PRO A 410 19.47 -24.42 -21.28
N TYR A 411 19.56 -23.46 -22.19
CA TYR A 411 20.04 -22.10 -21.91
C TYR A 411 19.15 -21.33 -20.92
N ARG A 412 17.92 -21.78 -20.63
CA ARG A 412 17.04 -21.13 -19.64
C ARG A 412 17.26 -21.60 -18.21
N PHE A 413 18.13 -22.58 -17.97
CA PHE A 413 18.30 -23.18 -16.65
C PHE A 413 19.71 -23.01 -16.11
N VAL A 414 19.80 -22.84 -14.81
CA VAL A 414 21.04 -22.87 -14.04
C VAL A 414 20.83 -23.76 -12.83
N ALA A 415 21.77 -24.69 -12.60
CA ALA A 415 21.80 -25.50 -11.39
C ALA A 415 22.75 -24.85 -10.38
N GLN A 416 22.38 -24.87 -9.10
CA GLN A 416 23.21 -24.38 -8.01
C GLN A 416 23.42 -25.48 -6.97
N GLU A 417 24.60 -25.46 -6.35
CA GLU A 417 24.90 -26.34 -5.24
C GLU A 417 23.94 -26.07 -4.08
N LYS A 418 23.50 -27.14 -3.41
CA LYS A 418 22.72 -27.02 -2.18
C LYS A 418 23.64 -26.54 -1.05
N ILE A 419 23.45 -25.29 -0.63
CA ILE A 419 24.14 -24.73 0.52
C ILE A 419 23.18 -24.64 1.72
N SER A 420 23.63 -25.15 2.85
CA SER A 420 22.99 -24.91 4.15
C SER A 420 23.51 -23.60 4.72
N PHE A 421 22.67 -22.57 4.66
CA PHE A 421 22.95 -21.25 5.21
C PHE A 421 22.85 -21.21 6.74
N SER A 422 23.48 -20.20 7.34
CA SER A 422 23.54 -20.03 8.80
C SER A 422 22.18 -19.83 9.45
N THR A 423 22.11 -20.19 10.72
CA THR A 423 20.97 -19.91 11.60
C THR A 423 21.27 -18.77 12.57
N ALA A 424 20.23 -18.03 12.95
CA ALA A 424 20.27 -17.00 13.99
C ALA A 424 19.13 -17.22 15.00
N PRO A 425 19.25 -16.72 16.23
CA PRO A 425 18.25 -16.93 17.28
C PRO A 425 16.97 -16.15 16.97
N ASP A 426 15.84 -16.86 16.94
CA ASP A 426 14.51 -16.29 16.77
C ASP A 426 13.65 -16.56 17.99
N PHE A 427 13.02 -15.53 18.53
CA PHE A 427 12.15 -15.65 19.69
C PHE A 427 10.73 -16.03 19.28
N VAL A 428 10.32 -17.26 19.58
CA VAL A 428 9.02 -17.83 19.20
C VAL A 428 8.45 -18.64 20.35
N ASP A 429 7.17 -18.48 20.65
CA ASP A 429 6.43 -19.22 21.69
C ASP A 429 7.15 -19.28 23.06
N GLY A 430 7.82 -18.20 23.44
CA GLY A 430 8.51 -18.09 24.72
C GLY A 430 9.88 -18.79 24.79
N ARG A 431 10.48 -19.16 23.66
CA ARG A 431 11.84 -19.73 23.59
C ARG A 431 12.63 -19.17 22.42
N LEU A 432 13.95 -19.33 22.47
CA LEU A 432 14.81 -19.04 21.32
C LEU A 432 15.02 -20.31 20.50
N GLU A 433 14.84 -20.20 19.19
CA GLU A 433 15.08 -21.30 18.24
C GLU A 433 16.06 -20.85 17.15
N PRO A 434 16.98 -21.72 16.69
CA PRO A 434 17.85 -21.41 15.57
C PRO A 434 17.03 -21.49 14.27
N ARG A 435 16.98 -20.38 13.53
CA ARG A 435 16.28 -20.31 12.24
C ARG A 435 17.16 -19.72 11.15
N LYS A 436 17.01 -20.21 9.92
CA LYS A 436 17.85 -19.77 8.79
C LYS A 436 17.67 -18.30 8.51
N VAL A 437 18.78 -17.62 8.32
CA VAL A 437 18.83 -16.16 8.15
C VAL A 437 19.34 -15.77 6.76
N MET A 438 18.71 -14.75 6.18
CA MET A 438 19.17 -14.09 4.98
C MET A 438 19.09 -12.57 5.17
N CYS A 439 20.18 -11.89 4.84
CA CYS A 439 20.36 -10.47 5.07
C CYS A 439 20.41 -9.75 3.72
N ARG A 440 19.53 -8.79 3.49
CA ARG A 440 19.57 -7.92 2.33
C ARG A 440 20.22 -6.60 2.70
N THR A 441 21.29 -6.24 2.01
CA THR A 441 21.90 -4.91 2.10
C THR A 441 21.70 -4.13 0.80
N PHE A 442 21.97 -2.84 0.85
CA PHE A 442 21.71 -1.90 -0.24
C PHE A 442 22.95 -1.03 -0.50
N ALA A 443 23.22 -0.78 -1.77
CA ALA A 443 24.26 0.12 -2.24
C ALA A 443 23.65 1.17 -3.17
N ILE A 444 24.05 2.43 -2.99
CA ILE A 444 23.63 3.56 -3.82
C ILE A 444 24.82 4.19 -4.51
N ALA A 445 24.64 4.63 -5.76
CA ALA A 445 25.68 5.27 -6.53
C ALA A 445 26.05 6.64 -5.95
N ARG A 446 27.34 6.94 -5.95
CA ARG A 446 27.94 8.26 -5.71
C ARG A 446 28.78 8.62 -6.94
N LYS A 447 29.30 9.85 -7.00
CA LYS A 447 30.08 10.35 -8.15
C LYS A 447 31.17 9.39 -8.62
N ASN A 448 31.93 8.78 -7.71
CA ASN A 448 33.08 7.93 -8.05
C ASN A 448 33.01 6.48 -7.49
N SER A 449 31.98 6.12 -6.71
CA SER A 449 31.89 4.83 -6.03
C SER A 449 30.45 4.52 -5.63
N TYR A 450 30.22 3.48 -4.83
CA TYR A 450 28.96 3.21 -4.15
C TYR A 450 29.09 3.45 -2.65
N SER A 451 27.96 3.78 -2.01
CA SER A 451 27.82 3.83 -0.55
C SER A 451 26.88 2.72 -0.12
N VAL A 452 27.30 1.90 0.84
CA VAL A 452 26.52 0.76 1.34
C VAL A 452 25.79 1.16 2.62
N MET A 453 24.54 0.73 2.75
CA MET A 453 23.75 0.93 3.97
C MET A 453 24.38 0.11 5.11
N PRO A 454 24.78 0.71 6.24
CA PRO A 454 25.18 -0.06 7.40
C PRO A 454 23.95 -0.83 7.92
N GLY A 455 23.98 -2.14 7.75
CA GLY A 455 22.85 -3.05 8.01
C GLY A 455 21.99 -3.28 6.77
N GLY A 456 20.67 -3.33 6.98
CA GLY A 456 19.69 -3.60 5.93
C GLY A 456 18.48 -4.36 6.47
N LEU A 457 17.89 -5.20 5.62
CA LEU A 457 16.72 -6.00 5.97
C LEU A 457 17.12 -7.44 6.25
N VAL A 458 16.80 -7.97 7.43
CA VAL A 458 17.03 -9.38 7.75
C VAL A 458 15.73 -10.13 7.70
N ARG A 459 15.75 -11.31 7.06
CA ARG A 459 14.62 -12.22 6.96
C ARG A 459 15.00 -13.59 7.51
N VAL A 460 14.04 -14.21 8.17
CA VAL A 460 14.17 -15.51 8.82
C VAL A 460 13.09 -16.45 8.30
N ALA A 461 13.43 -17.72 8.15
CA ALA A 461 12.48 -18.75 7.76
C ALA A 461 11.28 -18.80 8.74
N PRO A 462 10.03 -18.99 8.25
CA PRO A 462 8.85 -19.01 9.09
C PRO A 462 8.81 -20.26 9.98
N GLU A 463 9.31 -21.39 9.48
CA GLU A 463 9.46 -22.66 10.20
C GLU A 463 10.95 -23.04 10.30
N ARG A 464 11.26 -23.93 11.23
CA ARG A 464 12.64 -24.33 11.54
C ARG A 464 13.26 -25.16 10.41
N GLU A 465 12.49 -26.08 9.85
CA GLU A 465 12.94 -27.00 8.79
C GLU A 465 12.99 -26.33 7.41
N ASP A 466 12.31 -25.19 7.25
CA ASP A 466 12.14 -24.54 5.96
C ASP A 466 13.49 -24.14 5.34
N LEU A 467 13.68 -24.50 4.07
CA LEU A 467 14.81 -24.03 3.27
C LEU A 467 14.54 -22.65 2.65
N HIS A 468 13.28 -22.22 2.61
CA HIS A 468 12.85 -21.01 1.93
C HIS A 468 12.71 -19.84 2.90
N VAL A 469 13.51 -18.79 2.69
CA VAL A 469 13.32 -17.50 3.35
C VAL A 469 12.60 -16.56 2.37
N SER A 470 11.27 -16.42 2.51
CA SER A 470 10.47 -15.52 1.68
C SER A 470 9.30 -14.90 2.46
N ASN A 471 9.06 -13.60 2.24
CA ASN A 471 7.91 -12.89 2.81
C ASN A 471 6.58 -13.42 2.29
N GLN A 472 6.53 -13.91 1.05
CA GLN A 472 5.32 -14.52 0.47
C GLN A 472 4.89 -15.79 1.22
N ARG A 473 5.80 -16.43 1.96
CA ARG A 473 5.50 -17.59 2.83
C ARG A 473 5.44 -17.22 4.31
N GLY A 474 5.49 -15.93 4.65
CA GLY A 474 5.36 -15.46 6.04
C GLY A 474 6.65 -15.40 6.83
N GLY A 475 7.81 -15.23 6.18
CA GLY A 475 9.09 -15.02 6.86
C GLY A 475 9.05 -13.87 7.86
N VAL A 476 9.74 -14.05 8.99
CA VAL A 476 9.84 -13.06 10.08
C VAL A 476 11.02 -12.13 9.81
N SER A 477 10.89 -10.85 10.15
CA SER A 477 11.96 -9.88 10.00
C SER A 477 12.75 -9.69 11.29
N LYS A 478 14.02 -9.29 11.18
CA LYS A 478 14.83 -8.79 12.32
C LYS A 478 15.40 -7.40 12.00
N ASP A 479 15.70 -6.63 13.03
CA ASP A 479 16.56 -5.46 12.88
C ASP A 479 18.02 -5.92 12.68
N PHE A 480 18.77 -5.22 11.81
CA PHE A 480 20.11 -5.60 11.39
C PHE A 480 21.15 -4.61 11.90
N TRP A 481 21.89 -5.01 12.93
CA TRP A 481 22.89 -4.20 13.62
C TRP A 481 24.28 -4.44 13.08
N ILE A 482 24.94 -3.35 12.70
CA ILE A 482 26.40 -3.31 12.57
C ILE A 482 26.93 -2.74 13.87
N ILE A 483 27.65 -3.55 14.64
CA ILE A 483 28.16 -3.15 15.95
C ILE A 483 29.61 -2.68 15.89
N THR A 484 29.96 -1.74 16.77
CA THR A 484 31.28 -1.11 16.86
C THR A 484 31.81 -1.17 18.30
N ASP A 485 33.13 -1.20 18.46
CA ASP A 485 33.77 -1.18 19.79
C ASP A 485 33.65 0.19 20.48
N ASN A 486 33.61 1.26 19.69
CA ASN A 486 33.55 2.64 20.19
C ASN A 486 32.17 3.25 19.98
N PRO A 487 31.71 4.12 20.90
CA PRO A 487 30.49 4.90 20.69
C PRO A 487 30.65 5.83 19.47
N GLN A 488 29.66 5.84 18.59
CA GLN A 488 29.64 6.77 17.46
C GLN A 488 29.39 8.20 17.95
N THR A 489 30.31 9.12 17.62
CA THR A 489 30.22 10.54 17.98
C THR A 489 29.42 11.38 16.97
N SER A 490 29.11 10.84 15.79
CA SER A 490 28.39 11.56 14.74
C SER A 490 26.89 11.24 14.78
N MET A 491 26.14 11.91 15.66
CA MET A 491 24.77 12.24 15.29
C MET A 491 24.86 13.27 14.16
N HIS A 492 24.83 12.81 12.92
CA HIS A 492 24.19 13.62 11.91
C HIS A 492 22.71 13.66 12.31
N HIS A 493 22.34 14.57 13.22
CA HIS A 493 21.01 15.16 13.21
C HIS A 493 20.71 15.43 11.75
N TYR A 494 19.58 14.95 11.22
CA TYR A 494 19.14 15.25 9.86
C TYR A 494 19.54 16.68 9.57
N ALA A 495 20.65 16.85 8.84
CA ALA A 495 21.24 18.15 8.71
C ALA A 495 20.24 18.82 7.79
N TRP A 496 19.42 19.69 8.37
CA TRP A 496 18.66 20.69 7.65
C TRP A 496 19.69 21.42 6.81
N ASP A 497 19.86 20.96 5.57
CA ASP A 497 20.62 21.69 4.60
C ASP A 497 19.78 22.93 4.31
N ASN A 498 20.13 24.05 4.95
CA ASN A 498 19.47 25.34 4.84
C ASN A 498 19.55 25.93 3.40
N THR A 499 20.13 25.18 2.46
CA THR A 499 20.36 25.59 1.08
C THR A 499 19.23 25.20 0.14
N CYS A 500 18.41 24.20 0.47
CA CYS A 500 17.25 23.85 -0.34
C CYS A 500 16.10 24.80 -0.01
N LYS A 501 15.80 25.73 -0.93
CA LYS A 501 14.52 26.46 -0.94
C LYS A 501 13.42 25.45 -1.27
N ILE A 502 12.98 24.65 -0.30
CA ILE A 502 11.84 23.75 -0.49
C ILE A 502 10.64 24.64 -0.83
N SER A 503 10.17 24.58 -2.08
CA SER A 503 8.89 25.21 -2.42
C SER A 503 7.82 24.42 -1.68
N ILE A 504 7.21 25.02 -0.66
CA ILE A 504 6.06 24.43 0.03
C ILE A 504 5.04 24.06 -1.06
N SER A 505 4.71 22.78 -1.14
CA SER A 505 3.71 22.26 -2.06
C SER A 505 2.39 22.95 -1.75
N ASN A 506 1.89 23.73 -2.70
CA ASN A 506 0.59 24.39 -2.61
C ASN A 506 -0.49 23.40 -3.08
N ILE A 507 -1.79 23.66 -2.84
CA ILE A 507 -2.89 22.81 -3.35
C ILE A 507 -2.81 22.57 -4.88
N ASN A 508 -2.15 23.48 -5.59
CA ASN A 508 -1.86 23.40 -7.02
C ASN A 508 -0.98 22.21 -7.41
N ASP A 509 -0.15 21.70 -6.49
CA ASP A 509 0.80 20.62 -6.74
C ASP A 509 0.24 19.24 -6.37
N LEU A 510 -1.01 19.17 -5.89
CA LEU A 510 -1.65 17.92 -5.50
C LEU A 510 -1.91 17.04 -6.74
N PRO A 511 -1.42 15.79 -6.78
CA PRO A 511 -1.72 14.88 -7.88
C PRO A 511 -3.22 14.62 -8.03
N SER A 512 -3.71 14.56 -9.27
CA SER A 512 -5.15 14.40 -9.55
C SER A 512 -5.73 13.12 -8.94
N ASN A 513 -5.04 11.99 -8.99
CA ASN A 513 -5.54 10.74 -8.37
C ASN A 513 -5.55 10.83 -6.84
N THR A 514 -4.60 11.53 -6.22
CA THR A 514 -4.63 11.79 -4.77
C THR A 514 -5.85 12.62 -4.41
N ALA A 515 -6.13 13.68 -5.18
CA ALA A 515 -7.31 14.51 -5.01
C ALA A 515 -8.63 13.73 -5.21
N GLU A 516 -8.68 12.86 -6.23
CA GLU A 516 -9.81 11.99 -6.52
C GLU A 516 -10.07 11.00 -5.38
N ASN A 517 -9.03 10.32 -4.90
CA ASN A 517 -9.16 9.39 -3.77
C ASN A 517 -9.59 10.12 -2.49
N LEU A 518 -9.17 11.37 -2.26
CA LEU A 518 -9.60 12.16 -1.11
C LEU A 518 -11.09 12.50 -1.22
N TYR A 519 -11.52 12.95 -2.39
CA TYR A 519 -12.91 13.23 -2.71
C TYR A 519 -13.80 12.01 -2.48
N TRP A 520 -13.44 10.87 -3.06
CA TRP A 520 -14.19 9.62 -2.90
C TRP A 520 -14.13 9.07 -1.47
N SER A 521 -13.00 9.19 -0.77
CA SER A 521 -12.91 8.80 0.65
C SER A 521 -13.90 9.59 1.50
N GLY A 522 -14.04 10.91 1.25
CA GLY A 522 -15.05 11.76 1.89
C GLY A 522 -16.47 11.30 1.58
N ARG A 523 -16.77 11.01 0.31
CA ARG A 523 -18.09 10.49 -0.10
C ARG A 523 -18.40 9.16 0.58
N TYR A 524 -17.51 8.17 0.50
CA TYR A 524 -17.76 6.86 1.10
C TYR A 524 -17.91 6.93 2.62
N LEU A 525 -17.14 7.79 3.29
CA LEU A 525 -17.31 8.02 4.72
C LEU A 525 -18.69 8.62 5.04
N GLY A 526 -19.10 9.65 4.30
CA GLY A 526 -20.43 10.27 4.41
C GLY A 526 -21.54 9.24 4.24
N ARG A 527 -21.46 8.44 3.17
CA ARG A 527 -22.40 7.36 2.88
C ARG A 527 -22.45 6.32 3.99
N ALA A 528 -21.29 5.87 4.48
CA ALA A 528 -21.20 4.88 5.55
C ALA A 528 -21.86 5.38 6.83
N ILE A 529 -21.58 6.63 7.25
CA ILE A 529 -22.17 7.22 8.47
C ILE A 529 -23.69 7.33 8.34
N VAL A 530 -24.19 7.86 7.23
CA VAL A 530 -25.63 8.07 7.03
C VAL A 530 -26.38 6.74 6.94
N THR A 531 -25.82 5.77 6.22
CA THR A 531 -26.39 4.42 6.08
C THR A 531 -26.40 3.68 7.41
N ALA A 532 -25.29 3.68 8.15
CA ALA A 532 -25.20 3.04 9.46
C ALA A 532 -26.19 3.63 10.47
N ARG A 533 -26.34 4.97 10.51
CA ARG A 533 -27.32 5.63 11.37
C ARG A 533 -28.75 5.27 11.01
N PHE A 534 -29.07 5.20 9.72
CA PHE A 534 -30.41 4.83 9.26
C PHE A 534 -30.73 3.36 9.58
N LEU A 535 -29.81 2.43 9.28
CA LEU A 535 -29.93 1.02 9.65
C LEU A 535 -30.11 0.82 11.15
N ARG A 536 -29.30 1.49 11.98
CA ARG A 536 -29.41 1.45 13.44
C ARG A 536 -30.78 1.94 13.90
N MET A 537 -31.30 3.01 13.27
CA MET A 537 -32.63 3.53 13.58
C MET A 537 -33.70 2.46 13.29
N VAL A 538 -33.73 1.94 12.06
CA VAL A 538 -34.69 0.91 11.64
C VAL A 538 -34.65 -0.31 12.56
N LEU A 539 -33.45 -0.80 12.91
CA LEU A 539 -33.26 -1.93 13.82
C LEU A 539 -33.77 -1.63 15.24
N ASN A 540 -33.58 -0.41 15.74
CA ASN A 540 -34.15 0.00 17.03
C ASN A 540 -35.69 0.00 17.01
N GLN A 541 -36.32 0.50 15.93
CA GLN A 541 -37.79 0.43 15.79
C GLN A 541 -38.26 -1.01 15.72
N MET A 542 -37.56 -1.85 14.97
CA MET A 542 -37.88 -3.27 14.84
C MET A 542 -37.75 -3.99 16.18
N SER A 543 -36.70 -3.71 16.96
CA SER A 543 -36.54 -4.23 18.33
C SER A 543 -37.67 -3.79 19.25
N ASN A 544 -38.05 -2.49 19.24
CA ASN A 544 -39.12 -1.96 20.09
C ASN A 544 -40.48 -2.57 19.75
N SER A 545 -40.76 -2.83 18.47
CA SER A 545 -42.01 -3.47 18.03
C SER A 545 -42.14 -4.92 18.54
N GLN A 546 -41.02 -5.67 18.59
CA GLN A 546 -41.00 -7.04 19.11
C GLN A 546 -41.34 -7.10 20.61
N PHE A 547 -40.97 -6.08 21.38
CA PHE A 547 -41.29 -5.99 22.82
C PHE A 547 -42.77 -5.65 23.08
N ASN A 548 -43.44 -4.93 22.18
CA ASN A 548 -44.78 -4.38 22.42
C ASN A 548 -45.95 -5.30 21.98
N ILE A 549 -45.70 -6.52 21.49
CA ILE A 549 -46.74 -7.44 20.94
C ILE A 549 -47.70 -6.70 19.98
N GLN A 550 -47.20 -5.72 19.23
CA GLN A 550 -47.90 -5.17 18.07
C GLN A 550 -47.48 -6.02 16.88
N LYS A 551 -48.47 -6.43 16.08
CA LYS A 551 -48.26 -7.30 14.92
C LYS A 551 -47.07 -6.80 14.08
N ILE A 552 -46.34 -7.76 13.53
CA ILE A 552 -45.25 -7.57 12.55
C ILE A 552 -45.69 -6.72 11.33
N GLU A 553 -47.00 -6.52 11.16
CA GLU A 553 -47.67 -5.58 10.25
C GLU A 553 -47.72 -4.15 10.81
N SER A 554 -46.60 -3.59 11.28
CA SER A 554 -46.55 -2.14 11.58
C SER A 554 -46.34 -1.38 10.28
N GLU A 555 -47.35 -0.64 9.82
CA GLU A 555 -47.28 0.21 8.62
C GLU A 555 -46.04 1.13 8.62
N LYS A 556 -45.66 1.62 9.81
CA LYS A 556 -44.40 2.34 10.06
C LYS A 556 -43.16 1.56 9.61
N LEU A 557 -43.02 0.30 10.03
CA LEU A 557 -41.84 -0.50 9.69
C LEU A 557 -41.78 -0.79 8.20
N GLN A 558 -42.91 -1.11 7.58
CA GLN A 558 -42.99 -1.31 6.13
C GLN A 558 -42.51 -0.06 5.37
N PHE A 559 -42.99 1.12 5.77
CA PHE A 559 -42.57 2.39 5.18
C PHE A 559 -41.07 2.69 5.40
N LEU A 560 -40.54 2.39 6.58
CA LEU A 560 -39.11 2.53 6.88
C LEU A 560 -38.23 1.53 6.09
N PHE A 561 -38.71 0.31 5.85
CA PHE A 561 -38.02 -0.69 5.03
C PHE A 561 -37.98 -0.30 3.55
N GLN A 562 -39.09 0.19 3.01
CA GLN A 562 -39.13 0.77 1.67
C GLN A 562 -38.15 1.94 1.57
N SER A 563 -38.15 2.82 2.57
CA SER A 563 -37.22 3.95 2.63
C SER A 563 -35.75 3.51 2.70
N LEU A 564 -35.43 2.41 3.39
CA LEU A 564 -34.09 1.83 3.40
C LEU A 564 -33.63 1.49 1.99
N THR A 565 -34.50 0.87 1.19
CA THR A 565 -34.21 0.49 -0.20
C THR A 565 -33.92 1.72 -1.04
N THR A 566 -34.76 2.76 -0.95
CA THR A 566 -34.60 4.03 -1.69
C THR A 566 -33.31 4.75 -1.31
N ILE A 567 -33.01 4.88 -0.01
CA ILE A 567 -31.83 5.62 0.48
C ILE A 567 -30.53 4.91 0.10
N THR A 568 -30.52 3.57 0.13
CA THR A 568 -29.32 2.77 -0.20
C THR A 568 -29.23 2.40 -1.68
N TYR A 569 -30.27 2.69 -2.48
CA TYR A 569 -30.39 2.27 -3.88
C TYR A 569 -30.30 0.74 -4.09
N THR A 570 -30.67 -0.04 -3.06
CA THR A 570 -30.54 -1.51 -3.06
C THR A 570 -31.77 -2.19 -3.68
N TYR A 571 -32.21 -1.77 -4.87
CA TYR A 571 -33.38 -2.34 -5.55
C TYR A 571 -33.16 -3.83 -5.96
N PRO A 572 -34.21 -4.68 -6.01
CA PRO A 572 -35.61 -4.38 -5.65
C PRO A 572 -35.81 -4.23 -4.14
N GLY A 573 -35.08 -4.98 -3.31
CA GLY A 573 -35.11 -4.84 -1.84
C GLY A 573 -36.53 -4.97 -1.27
N PHE A 574 -37.00 -3.93 -0.58
CA PHE A 574 -38.38 -3.85 -0.05
C PHE A 574 -39.37 -3.17 -1.02
N ILE A 575 -39.01 -3.02 -2.30
CA ILE A 575 -39.81 -2.40 -3.35
C ILE A 575 -39.90 -3.35 -4.55
N GLY A 576 -41.07 -3.48 -5.19
CA GLY A 576 -41.25 -4.30 -6.41
C GLY A 576 -41.77 -5.72 -6.16
N GLU A 577 -41.57 -6.62 -7.14
CA GLU A 577 -42.20 -7.96 -7.18
C GLU A 577 -41.78 -8.89 -6.00
N ASP A 578 -40.56 -8.75 -5.48
CA ASP A 578 -40.03 -9.55 -4.36
C ASP A 578 -40.36 -8.98 -2.96
N ASN A 579 -41.12 -7.87 -2.89
CA ASN A 579 -41.44 -7.18 -1.64
C ASN A 579 -42.13 -8.11 -0.61
N GLU A 580 -43.01 -9.01 -1.07
CA GLU A 580 -43.70 -9.95 -0.17
C GLU A 580 -42.73 -10.95 0.48
N GLU A 581 -41.65 -11.36 -0.18
CA GLU A 581 -40.64 -12.24 0.41
C GLU A 581 -39.73 -11.49 1.39
N ALA A 582 -39.34 -10.26 1.03
CA ALA A 582 -38.57 -9.39 1.90
C ALA A 582 -39.32 -9.03 3.20
N LEU A 583 -40.63 -8.76 3.11
CA LEU A 583 -41.48 -8.47 4.28
C LEU A 583 -41.73 -9.70 5.16
N LYS A 584 -41.70 -10.92 4.60
CA LYS A 584 -41.76 -12.17 5.40
C LYS A 584 -40.53 -12.35 6.29
N ASN A 585 -39.36 -11.88 5.86
CA ASN A 585 -38.14 -11.92 6.66
C ASN A 585 -37.28 -10.64 6.54
N PRO A 586 -37.72 -9.53 7.16
CA PRO A 586 -37.06 -8.23 7.01
C PRO A 586 -35.62 -8.23 7.51
N LEU A 587 -35.31 -9.03 8.54
CA LEU A 587 -33.96 -9.14 9.08
C LEU A 587 -32.99 -9.77 8.07
N LYS A 588 -33.42 -10.76 7.29
CA LYS A 588 -32.59 -11.37 6.23
C LYS A 588 -32.22 -10.35 5.16
N GLU A 589 -33.18 -9.53 4.76
CA GLU A 589 -32.96 -8.50 3.74
C GLU A 589 -32.07 -7.36 4.27
N ILE A 590 -32.30 -6.87 5.50
CA ILE A 590 -31.42 -5.90 6.15
C ILE A 590 -29.99 -6.47 6.30
N LEU A 591 -29.84 -7.74 6.65
CA LEU A 591 -28.54 -8.40 6.71
C LEU A 591 -27.85 -8.49 5.35
N SER A 592 -28.59 -8.63 4.24
CA SER A 592 -28.02 -8.52 2.88
C SER A 592 -27.48 -7.11 2.65
N VAL A 593 -28.26 -6.07 2.96
CA VAL A 593 -27.82 -4.66 2.85
C VAL A 593 -26.61 -4.37 3.75
N ILE A 594 -26.48 -5.06 4.89
CA ILE A 594 -25.33 -4.91 5.77
C ILE A 594 -24.11 -5.68 5.23
N LYS A 595 -24.22 -6.98 4.90
CA LYS A 595 -23.07 -7.89 4.70
C LYS A 595 -22.62 -8.08 3.25
N ASP A 596 -23.50 -7.91 2.27
CA ASP A 596 -23.21 -8.26 0.87
C ASP A 596 -22.31 -7.21 0.21
N ASP A 597 -21.04 -7.54 -0.02
CA ASP A 597 -20.06 -6.62 -0.64
C ASP A 597 -20.18 -6.53 -2.16
N LYS A 598 -21.00 -7.38 -2.79
CA LYS A 598 -21.27 -7.35 -4.24
C LYS A 598 -22.52 -6.54 -4.58
N ARG A 599 -23.44 -6.39 -3.63
CA ARG A 599 -24.65 -5.59 -3.80
C ARG A 599 -24.30 -4.09 -3.79
N LEU A 600 -24.55 -3.42 -4.92
CA LEU A 600 -24.30 -1.98 -5.04
C LEU A 600 -25.15 -1.21 -4.02
N GLY A 601 -24.53 -0.22 -3.37
CA GLY A 601 -25.22 0.62 -2.38
C GLY A 601 -25.35 -0.01 -0.99
N SER A 602 -24.95 -1.28 -0.83
CA SER A 602 -24.90 -1.92 0.48
C SER A 602 -23.88 -1.24 1.40
N PHE A 603 -24.05 -1.43 2.70
CA PHE A 603 -23.11 -0.94 3.70
C PHE A 603 -21.75 -1.62 3.59
N ALA A 604 -21.72 -2.93 3.33
CA ALA A 604 -20.48 -3.68 3.08
C ALA A 604 -19.71 -3.14 1.87
N GLN A 605 -20.39 -2.90 0.75
CA GLN A 605 -19.80 -2.39 -0.48
C GLN A 605 -19.26 -0.96 -0.27
N THR A 606 -19.99 -0.14 0.48
CA THR A 606 -19.55 1.21 0.86
C THR A 606 -18.30 1.18 1.72
N LEU A 607 -18.27 0.33 2.76
CA LEU A 607 -17.08 0.15 3.61
C LEU A 607 -15.89 -0.39 2.82
N ASN A 608 -16.11 -1.30 1.87
CA ASN A 608 -15.04 -1.81 1.01
C ASN A 608 -14.50 -0.72 0.05
N SER A 609 -15.37 0.16 -0.45
CA SER A 609 -14.97 1.27 -1.31
C SER A 609 -14.19 2.33 -0.52
N PHE A 610 -14.63 2.65 0.70
CA PHE A 610 -13.88 3.46 1.66
C PHE A 610 -12.52 2.83 1.98
N ASN A 611 -12.47 1.51 2.17
CA ASN A 611 -11.25 0.77 2.43
C ASN A 611 -10.23 0.94 1.31
N ASN A 612 -10.65 0.76 0.06
CA ASN A 612 -9.79 0.89 -1.12
C ASN A 612 -9.27 2.33 -1.33
N SER A 613 -10.14 3.33 -1.18
CA SER A 613 -9.75 4.73 -1.33
C SER A 613 -8.80 5.17 -0.21
N TYR A 614 -9.04 4.67 1.01
CA TYR A 614 -8.17 4.91 2.16
C TYR A 614 -6.79 4.30 1.98
N TYR A 615 -6.68 3.00 1.61
CA TYR A 615 -5.37 2.38 1.38
C TYR A 615 -4.56 3.07 0.29
N SER A 616 -5.22 3.61 -0.74
CA SER A 616 -4.57 4.38 -1.81
C SER A 616 -3.85 5.63 -1.31
N LEU A 617 -4.30 6.22 -0.20
CA LEU A 617 -3.78 7.47 0.37
C LEU A 617 -2.90 7.25 1.61
N ARG A 618 -2.33 6.05 1.76
CA ARG A 618 -1.57 5.64 2.95
C ARG A 618 -0.51 6.64 3.42
N ASN A 619 0.17 7.30 2.49
CA ASN A 619 1.24 8.28 2.76
C ASN A 619 0.73 9.58 3.43
N LEU A 620 -0.57 9.88 3.36
CA LEU A 620 -1.18 11.06 3.97
C LEU A 620 -1.72 10.83 5.38
N TRP A 621 -1.97 9.58 5.75
CA TRP A 621 -2.64 9.26 7.01
C TRP A 621 -1.67 9.18 8.18
N SER A 622 -2.07 9.79 9.30
CA SER A 622 -1.33 9.66 10.56
C SER A 622 -1.47 8.26 11.15
N LYS A 623 -0.60 7.92 12.12
CA LYS A 623 -0.67 6.66 12.86
C LYS A 623 -2.02 6.50 13.59
N ASP A 624 -2.55 7.57 14.15
CA ASP A 624 -3.86 7.55 14.82
C ASP A 624 -5.02 7.25 13.87
N MET A 625 -4.99 7.80 12.65
CA MET A 625 -5.96 7.47 11.61
C MET A 625 -5.90 5.99 11.26
N TRP A 626 -4.69 5.46 11.08
CA TRP A 626 -4.48 4.04 10.80
C TRP A 626 -5.03 3.16 11.91
N ARG A 627 -4.79 3.49 13.17
CA ARG A 627 -5.34 2.76 14.32
C ARG A 627 -6.87 2.73 14.32
N VAL A 628 -7.52 3.88 14.08
CA VAL A 628 -8.99 3.94 14.02
C VAL A 628 -9.52 3.10 12.86
N PHE A 629 -8.86 3.19 11.71
CA PHE A 629 -9.22 2.46 10.49
C PHE A 629 -9.06 0.94 10.63
N ASP A 630 -7.89 0.47 11.08
CA ASP A 630 -7.63 -0.95 11.38
C ASP A 630 -8.63 -1.47 12.42
N GLY A 631 -8.96 -0.63 13.39
CA GLY A 631 -10.04 -0.90 14.30
C GLY A 631 -11.37 -1.22 13.59
N ILE A 632 -11.79 -0.43 12.61
CA ILE A 632 -13.02 -0.69 11.85
C ILE A 632 -12.93 -2.06 11.16
N GLN A 633 -11.79 -2.37 10.53
CA GLN A 633 -11.56 -3.65 9.85
C GLN A 633 -11.63 -4.84 10.82
N LYS A 634 -10.97 -4.76 11.98
CA LYS A 634 -10.99 -5.81 13.01
C LYS A 634 -12.40 -6.08 13.55
N ILE A 635 -13.20 -5.03 13.76
CA ILE A 635 -14.61 -5.18 14.18
C ILE A 635 -15.43 -5.82 13.07
N TRP A 636 -15.26 -5.35 11.84
CA TRP A 636 -16.00 -5.83 10.67
C TRP A 636 -15.69 -7.30 10.33
N GLY A 637 -14.42 -7.69 10.39
CA GLY A 637 -13.97 -9.06 10.12
C GLY A 637 -14.58 -10.06 11.10
N ARG A 638 -14.52 -9.77 12.41
CA ARG A 638 -15.17 -10.60 13.44
C ARG A 638 -16.67 -10.74 13.20
N PHE A 639 -17.31 -9.64 12.81
CA PHE A 639 -18.72 -9.69 12.47
C PHE A 639 -18.97 -10.61 11.28
N LYS A 640 -18.20 -10.55 10.17
CA LYS A 640 -18.42 -11.39 8.98
C LYS A 640 -18.43 -12.90 9.29
N ASP A 641 -17.60 -13.37 10.21
CA ASP A 641 -17.40 -14.79 10.55
C ASP A 641 -18.56 -15.43 11.34
N GLU A 642 -19.36 -14.64 12.01
CA GLU A 642 -20.51 -15.13 12.79
C GLU A 642 -21.67 -15.61 11.88
N LYS A 643 -22.36 -16.68 12.30
CA LYS A 643 -23.43 -17.31 11.49
C LYS A 643 -24.84 -16.88 11.90
N LYS A 644 -25.03 -16.34 13.11
CA LYS A 644 -26.33 -15.91 13.65
C LYS A 644 -26.13 -14.63 14.45
N TYR A 645 -27.06 -13.69 14.29
CA TYR A 645 -27.03 -12.41 15.00
C TYR A 645 -28.38 -12.11 15.62
N ALA A 646 -28.37 -11.66 16.86
CA ALA A 646 -29.51 -10.94 17.39
C ALA A 646 -29.50 -9.49 16.86
N ILE A 647 -30.67 -8.87 16.79
CA ILE A 647 -30.80 -7.45 16.40
C ILE A 647 -29.93 -6.55 17.27
N SER A 648 -29.84 -6.85 18.57
CA SER A 648 -29.02 -6.11 19.54
C SER A 648 -27.51 -6.17 19.24
N ASP A 649 -27.02 -7.27 18.66
CA ASP A 649 -25.60 -7.39 18.29
C ASP A 649 -25.27 -6.54 17.06
N ILE A 650 -26.20 -6.48 16.09
CA ILE A 650 -26.08 -5.63 14.91
C ILE A 650 -26.12 -4.15 15.32
N ILE A 651 -27.00 -3.75 16.24
CA ILE A 651 -27.04 -2.39 16.77
C ILE A 651 -25.70 -2.01 17.42
N LYS A 652 -25.17 -2.86 18.30
CA LYS A 652 -23.86 -2.65 18.95
C LYS A 652 -22.72 -2.54 17.94
N LEU A 653 -22.75 -3.33 16.86
CA LEU A 653 -21.79 -3.24 15.77
C LEU A 653 -21.86 -1.85 15.12
N LEU A 654 -23.05 -1.44 14.70
CA LEU A 654 -23.27 -0.16 14.02
C LEU A 654 -22.85 1.01 14.91
N ASP A 655 -23.15 0.99 16.21
CA ASP A 655 -22.69 2.01 17.16
C ASP A 655 -21.16 2.12 17.18
N ARG A 656 -20.46 0.99 17.31
CA ARG A 656 -19.00 0.96 17.34
C ARG A 656 -18.39 1.46 16.03
N ILE A 657 -18.98 1.09 14.89
CA ILE A 657 -18.51 1.56 13.58
C ILE A 657 -18.77 3.07 13.44
N ILE A 658 -19.97 3.56 13.78
CA ILE A 658 -20.30 4.99 13.72
C ILE A 658 -19.32 5.81 14.57
N THR A 659 -19.03 5.41 15.81
CA THR A 659 -18.07 6.10 16.67
C THR A 659 -16.69 6.19 16.01
N ARG A 660 -16.22 5.11 15.38
CA ARG A 660 -14.91 5.08 14.71
C ARG A 660 -14.89 5.91 13.43
N LEU A 661 -15.95 5.88 12.62
CA LEU A 661 -16.07 6.73 11.42
C LEU A 661 -16.10 8.22 11.79
N ILE A 662 -16.77 8.59 12.89
CA ILE A 662 -16.78 9.98 13.39
C ILE A 662 -15.41 10.38 13.94
N ALA A 663 -14.75 9.51 14.71
CA ALA A 663 -13.39 9.75 15.20
C ALA A 663 -12.42 9.96 14.02
N PHE A 664 -12.55 9.13 12.98
CA PHE A 664 -11.79 9.25 11.76
C PHE A 664 -12.03 10.59 11.04
N MET A 665 -13.29 11.01 10.93
CA MET A 665 -13.67 12.31 10.36
C MET A 665 -13.00 13.47 11.10
N GLY A 666 -12.96 13.43 12.44
CA GLY A 666 -12.30 14.46 13.27
C GLY A 666 -10.78 14.47 13.13
N LEU A 667 -10.15 13.29 13.09
CA LEU A 667 -8.69 13.18 12.92
C LEU A 667 -8.23 13.77 11.58
N ILE A 668 -9.03 13.63 10.51
CA ILE A 668 -8.71 14.22 9.19
C ILE A 668 -8.66 15.74 9.26
N GLU A 669 -9.62 16.35 9.94
CA GLU A 669 -9.68 17.80 10.10
C GLU A 669 -8.48 18.34 10.89
N GLU A 670 -7.95 17.55 11.83
CA GLU A 670 -6.79 17.93 12.65
C GLU A 670 -5.44 17.73 11.94
N SER A 671 -5.30 16.69 11.13
CA SER A 671 -3.96 16.21 10.70
C SER A 671 -3.56 16.56 9.27
N ILE A 672 -4.50 16.91 8.39
CA ILE A 672 -4.22 17.13 6.96
C ILE A 672 -4.25 18.61 6.64
N LEU A 673 -3.22 19.09 5.95
CA LEU A 673 -3.17 20.48 5.51
C LEU A 673 -4.20 20.72 4.38
N VAL A 674 -4.75 21.93 4.34
CA VAL A 674 -5.59 22.39 3.22
C VAL A 674 -4.91 22.14 1.87
N ASP A 675 -3.62 22.47 1.80
CA ASP A 675 -2.81 22.33 0.59
C ASP A 675 -2.52 20.88 0.19
N GLN A 676 -2.72 19.92 1.11
CA GLN A 676 -2.61 18.49 0.82
C GLN A 676 -3.92 17.87 0.34
N GLY A 677 -4.96 18.68 0.12
CA GLY A 677 -6.22 18.23 -0.46
C GLY A 677 -7.37 18.03 0.52
N LEU A 678 -7.26 18.53 1.77
CA LEU A 678 -8.35 18.47 2.76
C LEU A 678 -9.68 19.01 2.19
N LEU A 679 -9.63 20.04 1.34
CA LEU A 679 -10.83 20.58 0.67
C LEU A 679 -11.55 19.53 -0.17
N MET A 680 -10.81 18.72 -0.93
CA MET A 680 -11.41 17.69 -1.79
C MET A 680 -12.19 16.66 -0.96
N TYR A 681 -11.61 16.26 0.17
CA TYR A 681 -12.27 15.37 1.12
C TYR A 681 -13.58 15.98 1.67
N PHE A 682 -13.55 17.25 2.10
CA PHE A 682 -14.76 17.89 2.63
C PHE A 682 -15.83 18.12 1.56
N ILE A 683 -15.45 18.53 0.35
CA ILE A 683 -16.39 18.67 -0.77
C ILE A 683 -17.08 17.33 -1.02
N GLY A 684 -16.33 16.22 -1.08
CA GLY A 684 -16.90 14.88 -1.22
C GLY A 684 -17.84 14.50 -0.08
N LEU A 685 -17.38 14.66 1.15
CA LEU A 685 -18.16 14.34 2.36
C LEU A 685 -19.50 15.11 2.42
N GLN A 686 -19.46 16.42 2.20
CA GLN A 686 -20.65 17.27 2.26
C GLN A 686 -21.59 17.01 1.08
N THR A 687 -21.05 16.79 -0.12
CA THR A 687 -21.85 16.43 -1.30
C THR A 687 -22.66 15.16 -1.05
N GLU A 688 -22.02 14.12 -0.53
CA GLU A 688 -22.71 12.85 -0.26
C GLU A 688 -23.76 13.00 0.84
N GLN A 689 -23.43 13.69 1.93
CA GLN A 689 -24.39 13.92 3.02
C GLN A 689 -25.59 14.73 2.55
N ALA A 690 -25.38 15.77 1.72
CA ALA A 690 -26.45 16.57 1.13
C ALA A 690 -27.37 15.73 0.23
N MET A 691 -26.79 14.93 -0.68
CA MET A 691 -27.55 14.03 -1.57
C MET A 691 -28.38 13.01 -0.79
N MET A 692 -27.80 12.43 0.27
CA MET A 692 -28.53 11.47 1.10
C MET A 692 -29.57 12.15 2.01
N ASN A 693 -29.36 13.40 2.42
CA ASN A 693 -30.36 14.18 3.14
C ASN A 693 -31.59 14.44 2.25
N VAL A 694 -31.35 14.85 1.00
CA VAL A 694 -32.41 14.99 -0.03
C VAL A 694 -33.13 13.65 -0.23
N SER A 695 -32.40 12.54 -0.38
CA SER A 695 -33.00 11.21 -0.57
C SER A 695 -33.86 10.78 0.63
N LYS A 696 -33.43 11.07 1.86
CA LYS A 696 -34.22 10.84 3.08
C LYS A 696 -35.49 11.67 3.11
N CYS A 697 -35.40 12.97 2.81
CA CYS A 697 -36.57 13.84 2.77
C CYS A 697 -37.56 13.39 1.70
N ARG A 698 -37.10 13.04 0.50
CA ARG A 698 -37.96 12.49 -0.56
C ARG A 698 -38.68 11.22 -0.12
N SER A 699 -37.92 10.27 0.43
CA SER A 699 -38.46 8.98 0.83
C SER A 699 -39.43 9.05 2.02
N LEU A 700 -39.21 9.96 2.96
CA LEU A 700 -39.94 9.98 4.24
C LEU A 700 -40.98 11.10 4.37
N LEU A 701 -40.85 12.20 3.62
CA LEU A 701 -41.66 13.42 3.80
C LEU A 701 -42.57 13.74 2.61
N VAL A 702 -42.40 13.10 1.45
CA VAL A 702 -43.23 13.41 0.25
C VAL A 702 -44.64 12.83 0.38
N PHE A 703 -44.75 11.60 0.88
CA PHE A 703 -46.04 10.93 1.04
C PHE A 703 -46.86 11.56 2.16
N ASN A 704 -48.16 11.76 1.91
CA ASN A 704 -49.09 12.14 2.95
C ASN A 704 -49.47 10.89 3.77
N LEU A 705 -49.28 10.96 5.09
CA LEU A 705 -49.50 9.86 6.02
C LEU A 705 -50.50 10.30 7.09
N GLU A 706 -51.18 9.35 7.73
CA GLU A 706 -52.02 9.64 8.89
C GLU A 706 -51.23 10.33 10.01
N GLU A 707 -51.88 11.22 10.79
CA GLU A 707 -51.21 12.11 11.75
C GLU A 707 -50.29 11.35 12.74
N HIS A 708 -50.75 10.21 13.25
CA HIS A 708 -49.96 9.40 14.18
C HIS A 708 -48.73 8.79 13.50
N LEU A 709 -48.92 8.18 12.32
CA LEU A 709 -47.83 7.57 11.54
C LEU A 709 -46.83 8.65 11.09
N GLN A 710 -47.31 9.83 10.68
CA GLN A 710 -46.48 10.96 10.29
C GLN A 710 -45.59 11.40 11.46
N TYR A 711 -46.14 11.54 12.67
CA TYR A 711 -45.37 11.90 13.86
C TYR A 711 -44.22 10.91 14.10
N GLU A 712 -44.50 9.61 14.02
CA GLU A 712 -43.51 8.56 14.22
C GLU A 712 -42.41 8.55 13.15
N ILE A 713 -42.76 8.86 11.90
CA ILE A 713 -41.81 8.97 10.79
C ILE A 713 -40.95 10.22 10.93
N LEU A 714 -41.52 11.36 11.35
CA LEU A 714 -40.76 12.58 11.66
C LEU A 714 -39.75 12.33 12.79
N GLU A 715 -40.15 11.63 13.84
CA GLU A 715 -39.24 11.26 14.93
C GLU A 715 -38.11 10.35 14.42
N SER A 716 -38.45 9.32 13.63
CA SER A 716 -37.48 8.38 13.05
C SER A 716 -36.48 9.07 12.12
N LEU A 717 -36.94 10.03 11.30
CA LEU A 717 -36.08 10.86 10.46
C LEU A 717 -35.10 11.65 11.32
N LEU A 718 -35.60 12.41 12.30
CA LEU A 718 -34.79 13.24 13.20
C LEU A 718 -33.80 12.42 14.04
N THR A 719 -34.16 11.21 14.46
CA THR A 719 -33.26 10.28 15.14
C THR A 719 -32.16 9.79 14.18
N SER A 720 -32.50 9.38 12.96
CA SER A 720 -31.51 8.92 11.97
C SER A 720 -30.56 10.05 11.52
N HIS A 721 -31.02 11.30 11.58
CA HIS A 721 -30.25 12.51 11.23
C HIS A 721 -29.44 13.05 12.42
N GLU A 722 -29.64 12.51 13.63
CA GLU A 722 -29.04 13.00 14.88
C GLU A 722 -29.37 14.49 15.10
N SER A 723 -30.66 14.82 14.92
CA SER A 723 -31.23 16.18 14.98
C SER A 723 -32.39 16.31 15.96
N LEU A 724 -32.88 15.20 16.53
CA LEU A 724 -34.03 15.20 17.44
C LEU A 724 -33.84 16.11 18.66
N ASN A 725 -32.65 16.10 19.27
CA ASN A 725 -32.36 16.97 20.42
C ASN A 725 -32.34 18.45 20.04
N ILE A 726 -31.81 18.78 18.86
CA ILE A 726 -31.75 20.15 18.35
C ILE A 726 -33.15 20.63 17.98
N TYR A 727 -33.96 19.77 17.36
CA TYR A 727 -35.37 20.06 17.11
C TYR A 727 -36.10 20.38 18.41
N ARG A 728 -35.96 19.53 19.44
CA ARG A 728 -36.62 19.75 20.74
C ARG A 728 -36.15 21.02 21.44
N TYR A 729 -34.90 21.41 21.25
CA TYR A 729 -34.37 22.68 21.73
C TYR A 729 -35.00 23.89 20.99
N SER A 730 -35.09 23.85 19.67
CA SER A 730 -35.56 24.98 18.86
C SER A 730 -37.09 25.10 18.79
N TYR A 731 -37.82 23.99 18.70
CA TYR A 731 -39.26 23.94 18.41
C TYR A 731 -40.11 23.26 19.49
N LYS A 732 -39.50 22.88 20.64
CA LYS A 732 -40.15 22.15 21.75
C LYS A 732 -40.56 20.72 21.36
N SER A 733 -41.40 20.08 22.18
CA SER A 733 -41.67 18.63 22.09
C SER A 733 -42.61 18.19 20.95
N TYR A 734 -43.41 19.09 20.37
CA TYR A 734 -44.37 18.72 19.33
C TYR A 734 -43.68 18.71 17.95
N LEU A 735 -43.75 17.57 17.25
CA LEU A 735 -43.18 17.40 15.91
C LEU A 735 -44.19 17.88 14.87
N SER A 736 -43.84 18.90 14.09
CA SER A 736 -44.59 19.33 12.92
C SER A 736 -43.72 19.23 11.66
N LEU A 737 -44.33 18.84 10.53
CA LEU A 737 -43.62 18.73 9.26
C LEU A 737 -42.94 20.05 8.87
N GLU A 738 -43.63 21.17 9.05
CA GLU A 738 -43.12 22.52 8.77
C GLU A 738 -41.82 22.83 9.54
N ASN A 739 -41.80 22.55 10.84
CA ASN A 739 -40.61 22.79 11.66
C ASN A 739 -39.47 21.81 11.32
N VAL A 740 -39.81 20.58 10.92
CA VAL A 740 -38.81 19.60 10.48
C VAL A 740 -38.17 20.03 9.15
N LEU A 741 -38.97 20.50 8.19
CA LEU A 741 -38.46 21.05 6.92
C LEU A 741 -37.61 22.31 7.14
N ASN A 742 -38.04 23.21 8.03
CA ASN A 742 -37.24 24.36 8.45
C ASN A 742 -35.85 23.94 8.95
N LEU A 743 -35.80 22.99 9.90
CA LEU A 743 -34.55 22.56 10.50
C LEU A 743 -33.64 21.80 9.55
N ILE A 744 -34.19 20.82 8.80
CA ILE A 744 -33.40 19.89 7.98
C ILE A 744 -33.01 20.50 6.63
N LEU A 745 -33.84 21.38 6.05
CA LEU A 745 -33.59 21.96 4.73
C LEU A 745 -33.10 23.41 4.81
N LEU A 746 -33.80 24.30 5.52
CA LEU A 746 -33.68 25.75 5.35
C LEU A 746 -32.79 26.47 6.38
N ASP A 747 -32.54 25.84 7.53
CA ASP A 747 -31.76 26.45 8.61
C ASP A 747 -30.36 26.85 8.12
N LYS A 748 -29.92 28.08 8.43
CA LYS A 748 -28.64 28.62 7.93
C LYS A 748 -27.47 28.39 8.88
N GLU A 749 -27.74 28.02 10.12
CA GLU A 749 -26.76 27.91 11.20
C GLU A 749 -26.54 26.45 11.63
N TYR A 750 -27.49 25.56 11.33
CA TYR A 750 -27.39 24.15 11.66
C TYR A 750 -26.49 23.39 10.68
N PRO A 751 -25.35 22.80 11.11
CA PRO A 751 -24.38 22.20 10.18
C PRO A 751 -24.87 21.02 9.33
N LYS A 752 -25.99 20.40 9.71
CA LYS A 752 -26.60 19.28 8.95
C LYS A 752 -27.84 19.69 8.17
N SER A 753 -28.21 20.97 8.17
CA SER A 753 -29.25 21.45 7.26
C SER A 753 -28.70 21.43 5.84
N LEU A 754 -29.57 21.19 4.86
CA LEU A 754 -29.17 21.20 3.46
C LEU A 754 -28.61 22.57 3.04
N THR A 755 -29.22 23.67 3.51
CA THR A 755 -28.74 25.04 3.22
C THR A 755 -27.33 25.29 3.73
N TYR A 756 -27.00 24.87 4.96
CA TYR A 756 -25.64 25.02 5.48
C TYR A 756 -24.63 24.19 4.68
N GLN A 757 -24.99 22.95 4.35
CA GLN A 757 -24.13 22.05 3.59
C GLN A 757 -23.82 22.61 2.19
N LEU A 758 -24.84 23.11 1.46
CA LEU A 758 -24.66 23.72 0.15
C LEU A 758 -23.77 24.97 0.18
N LYS A 759 -23.91 25.81 1.21
CA LYS A 759 -23.04 26.98 1.40
C LYS A 759 -21.60 26.59 1.72
N ARG A 760 -21.40 25.55 2.52
CA ARG A 760 -20.06 25.01 2.81
C ARG A 760 -19.40 24.43 1.56
N ILE A 761 -20.14 23.63 0.77
CA ILE A 761 -19.65 23.09 -0.50
C ILE A 761 -19.22 24.23 -1.44
N GLN A 762 -20.05 25.27 -1.58
CA GLN A 762 -19.70 26.44 -2.39
C GLN A 762 -18.41 27.10 -1.92
N LYS A 763 -18.29 27.37 -0.61
CA LYS A 763 -17.09 27.98 -0.01
C LYS A 763 -15.82 27.19 -0.30
N ASP A 764 -15.90 25.86 -0.24
CA ASP A 764 -14.73 25.01 -0.48
C ASP A 764 -14.40 24.90 -1.98
N ILE A 765 -15.42 24.82 -2.86
CA ILE A 765 -15.24 24.84 -4.33
C ILE A 765 -14.62 26.16 -4.80
N ASP A 766 -15.03 27.30 -4.24
CA ASP A 766 -14.50 28.61 -4.61
C ASP A 766 -13.01 28.80 -4.27
N ARG A 767 -12.43 27.91 -3.45
CA ARG A 767 -11.00 27.89 -3.12
C ARG A 767 -10.18 26.93 -3.98
N LEU A 768 -10.82 26.12 -4.82
CA LEU A 768 -10.12 25.19 -5.70
C LEU A 768 -9.33 25.95 -6.77
N PRO A 769 -8.18 25.40 -7.21
CA PRO A 769 -7.33 26.10 -8.15
C PRO A 769 -7.97 26.19 -9.54
N HIS A 770 -7.78 27.34 -10.21
CA HIS A 770 -8.26 27.56 -11.56
C HIS A 770 -7.11 27.55 -12.57
N SER A 771 -7.37 27.00 -13.77
CA SER A 771 -6.42 27.07 -14.88
C SER A 771 -6.28 28.53 -15.35
N LYS A 772 -5.06 28.99 -15.64
CA LYS A 772 -4.78 30.39 -16.02
C LYS A 772 -5.49 30.84 -17.31
N ASN A 773 -6.06 29.92 -18.10
CA ASN A 773 -6.68 30.22 -19.39
C ASN A 773 -8.20 30.45 -19.32
N THR A 774 -8.80 30.39 -18.14
CA THR A 774 -10.25 30.59 -17.96
C THR A 774 -10.49 31.58 -16.83
N GLU A 775 -10.69 32.86 -17.17
CA GLU A 775 -11.34 33.83 -16.27
C GLU A 775 -12.84 33.50 -16.06
N ALA A 776 -13.34 32.44 -16.71
CA ALA A 776 -14.71 31.96 -16.61
C ALA A 776 -14.93 31.12 -15.34
N VAL A 777 -16.09 31.34 -14.70
CA VAL A 777 -16.61 30.51 -13.61
C VAL A 777 -16.70 29.05 -14.07
N THR A 778 -16.13 28.13 -13.29
CA THR A 778 -16.19 26.70 -13.62
C THR A 778 -17.63 26.18 -13.57
N GLU A 779 -17.93 25.13 -14.33
CA GLU A 779 -19.28 24.56 -14.39
C GLU A 779 -19.77 24.07 -13.00
N CYS A 780 -18.88 23.50 -12.18
CA CYS A 780 -19.22 23.10 -10.82
C CYS A 780 -19.56 24.30 -9.91
N GLN A 781 -18.86 25.43 -10.06
CA GLN A 781 -19.20 26.68 -9.36
C GLN A 781 -20.56 27.24 -9.78
N ARG A 782 -20.91 27.12 -11.07
CA ARG A 782 -22.21 27.54 -11.58
C ARG A 782 -23.34 26.69 -10.98
N LEU A 783 -23.20 25.36 -11.02
CA LEU A 783 -24.21 24.42 -10.52
C LEU A 783 -24.44 24.54 -9.01
N ILE A 784 -23.37 24.71 -8.21
CA ILE A 784 -23.55 24.88 -6.76
C ILE A 784 -24.19 26.24 -6.41
N LYS A 785 -23.90 27.30 -7.18
CA LYS A 785 -24.58 28.60 -7.03
C LYS A 785 -26.07 28.47 -7.37
N GLU A 786 -26.41 27.75 -8.43
CA GLU A 786 -27.79 27.46 -8.82
C GLU A 786 -28.55 26.69 -7.72
N ALA A 787 -27.92 25.66 -7.14
CA ALA A 787 -28.49 24.92 -6.01
C ALA A 787 -28.71 25.81 -4.77
N ASN A 788 -27.76 26.71 -4.45
CA ASN A 788 -27.91 27.66 -3.33
C ASN A 788 -29.03 28.67 -3.59
N ILE A 789 -29.16 29.21 -4.81
CA ILE A 789 -30.25 30.12 -5.16
C ILE A 789 -31.60 29.40 -5.04
N LYS A 790 -31.68 28.16 -5.51
CA LYS A 790 -32.90 27.36 -5.45
C LYS A 790 -33.32 27.11 -4.01
N ILE A 791 -32.41 26.65 -3.14
CA ILE A 791 -32.75 26.38 -1.74
C ILE A 791 -33.15 27.65 -0.98
N GLU A 792 -32.54 28.80 -1.29
CA GLU A 792 -32.88 30.09 -0.67
C GLU A 792 -34.25 30.62 -1.08
N ASN A 793 -34.76 30.21 -2.25
CA ASN A 793 -36.06 30.60 -2.78
C ASN A 793 -37.20 29.65 -2.38
N LEU A 794 -36.91 28.57 -1.66
CA LEU A 794 -37.93 27.63 -1.21
C LEU A 794 -38.89 28.31 -0.24
N ASN A 795 -40.19 28.14 -0.51
CA ASN A 795 -41.26 28.62 0.38
C ASN A 795 -41.93 27.42 1.05
N ILE A 796 -41.83 27.36 2.38
CA ILE A 796 -42.38 26.27 3.19
C ILE A 796 -43.86 26.03 2.98
N ASN A 797 -44.66 27.08 2.80
CA ASN A 797 -46.10 26.93 2.61
C ASN A 797 -46.39 26.11 1.34
N LYS A 798 -45.61 26.35 0.28
CA LYS A 798 -45.68 25.58 -0.97
C LYS A 798 -45.14 24.16 -0.85
N LEU A 799 -44.19 23.92 0.04
CA LEU A 799 -43.62 22.57 0.23
C LEU A 799 -44.56 21.63 1.00
N VAL A 800 -45.44 22.20 1.83
CA VAL A 800 -46.40 21.44 2.63
C VAL A 800 -47.72 21.21 1.87
N GLU A 801 -47.97 21.99 0.80
CA GLU A 801 -49.13 21.83 -0.08
C GLU A 801 -49.23 20.40 -0.64
N LEU A 802 -50.44 19.85 -0.55
CA LEU A 802 -50.79 18.54 -1.08
C LEU A 802 -51.32 18.70 -2.51
N ASN A 803 -51.13 17.66 -3.32
CA ASN A 803 -51.75 17.56 -4.64
C ASN A 803 -53.28 17.43 -4.56
N ASP A 804 -53.95 17.51 -5.71
CA ASP A 804 -55.41 17.45 -5.82
C ASP A 804 -56.00 16.17 -5.19
N ASP A 805 -55.25 15.06 -5.24
CA ASP A 805 -55.63 13.77 -4.66
C ASP A 805 -55.28 13.64 -3.16
N SER A 806 -54.65 14.65 -2.55
CA SER A 806 -54.22 14.67 -1.13
C SER A 806 -53.27 13.53 -0.71
N THR A 807 -52.56 12.92 -1.66
CA THR A 807 -51.68 11.76 -1.44
C THR A 807 -50.20 12.13 -1.37
N LEU A 808 -49.79 13.16 -2.10
CA LEU A 808 -48.38 13.50 -2.32
C LEU A 808 -48.14 15.00 -2.20
N ARG A 809 -46.95 15.37 -1.72
CA ARG A 809 -46.42 16.74 -1.77
C ARG A 809 -45.59 16.91 -3.04
N GLU A 810 -46.24 17.14 -4.17
CA GLU A 810 -45.61 17.21 -5.50
C GLU A 810 -44.56 18.32 -5.60
N HIS A 811 -44.85 19.49 -5.02
CA HIS A 811 -43.89 20.60 -4.98
C HIS A 811 -42.63 20.24 -4.19
N LEU A 812 -42.76 19.55 -3.05
CA LEU A 812 -41.59 19.09 -2.29
C LEU A 812 -40.76 18.07 -3.07
N ASP A 813 -41.39 17.09 -3.72
CA ASP A 813 -40.65 16.09 -4.49
C ASP A 813 -39.94 16.70 -5.69
N THR A 814 -40.60 17.61 -6.42
CA THR A 814 -40.04 18.31 -7.58
C THR A 814 -38.81 19.13 -7.19
N GLU A 815 -38.93 19.97 -6.16
CA GLU A 815 -37.84 20.81 -5.68
C GLU A 815 -36.64 19.99 -5.18
N LEU A 816 -36.91 18.90 -4.44
CA LEU A 816 -35.87 17.99 -3.97
C LEU A 816 -35.23 17.17 -5.11
N SER A 817 -36.00 16.77 -6.13
CA SER A 817 -35.46 16.05 -7.28
C SER A 817 -34.51 16.93 -8.09
N GLU A 818 -34.91 18.16 -8.38
CA GLU A 818 -34.06 19.13 -9.09
C GLU A 818 -32.79 19.47 -8.29
N LEU A 819 -32.88 19.61 -6.97
CA LEU A 819 -31.70 19.78 -6.11
C LEU A 819 -30.78 18.55 -6.15
N ALA A 820 -31.33 17.34 -6.20
CA ALA A 820 -30.54 16.12 -6.36
C ALA A 820 -29.80 16.10 -7.71
N ASP A 821 -30.47 16.51 -8.79
CA ASP A 821 -29.88 16.58 -10.14
C ASP A 821 -28.75 17.62 -10.20
N LEU A 822 -28.93 18.80 -9.59
CA LEU A 822 -27.89 19.82 -9.51
C LEU A 822 -26.65 19.32 -8.75
N LEU A 823 -26.84 18.65 -7.61
CA LEU A 823 -25.75 18.06 -6.83
C LEU A 823 -25.03 16.93 -7.59
N HIS A 824 -25.78 16.08 -8.28
CA HIS A 824 -25.23 15.02 -9.11
C HIS A 824 -24.38 15.59 -10.25
N ASN A 825 -24.92 16.54 -11.01
CA ASN A 825 -24.23 17.19 -12.12
C ASN A 825 -23.01 17.98 -11.64
N MET A 826 -23.07 18.62 -10.47
CA MET A 826 -21.92 19.27 -9.85
C MET A 826 -20.81 18.27 -9.53
N SER A 827 -21.16 17.12 -8.94
CA SER A 827 -20.21 16.03 -8.64
C SER A 827 -19.53 15.49 -9.92
N LEU A 828 -20.28 15.31 -10.99
CA LEU A 828 -19.74 14.93 -12.30
C LEU A 828 -18.81 16.01 -12.87
N SER A 829 -19.18 17.28 -12.77
CA SER A 829 -18.38 18.41 -13.24
C SER A 829 -17.04 18.52 -12.50
N ILE A 830 -17.01 18.29 -11.19
CA ILE A 830 -15.76 18.21 -10.41
C ILE A 830 -14.85 17.11 -10.97
N SER A 831 -15.43 15.93 -11.21
CA SER A 831 -14.68 14.79 -11.74
C SER A 831 -14.10 15.09 -13.12
N ASN A 832 -14.89 15.72 -13.99
CA ASN A 832 -14.47 16.10 -15.34
C ASN A 832 -13.41 17.20 -15.36
N THR A 833 -13.46 18.13 -14.41
CA THR A 833 -12.57 19.31 -14.38
C THR A 833 -11.22 18.99 -13.72
N TYR A 834 -11.23 18.23 -12.63
CA TYR A 834 -10.06 18.06 -11.76
C TYR A 834 -9.42 16.67 -11.81
N PHE A 835 -10.18 15.62 -12.16
CA PHE A 835 -9.70 14.23 -12.16
C PHE A 835 -9.47 13.71 -13.58
N ASN A 836 -10.43 13.93 -14.48
CA ASN A 836 -10.36 13.49 -15.88
C ASN A 836 -9.56 14.47 -16.74
N HIS A 837 -8.23 14.41 -16.62
CA HIS A 837 -7.36 14.87 -17.70
C HIS A 837 -7.41 13.81 -18.82
N THR A 838 -8.46 13.88 -19.63
CA THR A 838 -8.81 13.04 -20.81
C THR A 838 -7.61 12.29 -21.39
N TYR A 839 -7.30 11.12 -20.85
CA TYR A 839 -6.67 9.94 -21.46
C TYR A 839 -6.73 8.82 -20.41
N GLN A 840 -7.90 8.19 -20.26
CA GLN A 840 -7.96 6.88 -19.65
C GLN A 840 -7.21 5.94 -20.60
N GLN A 841 -6.17 5.24 -20.13
CA GLN A 841 -5.46 4.27 -20.95
C GLN A 841 -6.47 3.22 -21.43
N THR A 842 -6.78 3.26 -22.72
CA THR A 842 -7.69 2.32 -23.37
C THR A 842 -6.83 1.32 -24.11
N GLN A 843 -6.92 0.06 -23.70
CA GLN A 843 -6.25 -1.03 -24.39
C GLN A 843 -6.94 -1.23 -25.73
N LEU A 844 -6.27 -0.81 -26.81
CA LEU A 844 -6.82 -0.90 -28.17
C LEU A 844 -6.76 -2.34 -28.72
N VAL A 845 -5.91 -3.20 -28.16
CA VAL A 845 -5.71 -4.57 -28.62
C VAL A 845 -5.55 -5.51 -27.43
N ASN A 846 -6.37 -6.57 -27.38
CA ASN A 846 -6.14 -7.71 -26.51
C ASN A 846 -5.35 -8.76 -27.30
N GLN A 847 -4.03 -8.86 -27.09
CA GLN A 847 -3.24 -9.97 -27.62
C GLN A 847 -2.91 -10.98 -26.52
N ASN A 848 -3.11 -12.26 -26.83
CA ASN A 848 -2.68 -13.37 -25.98
C ASN A 848 -1.21 -13.69 -26.26
N PHE A 849 -0.28 -13.02 -25.59
CA PHE A 849 1.09 -13.53 -25.52
C PHE A 849 1.19 -14.64 -24.47
N PRO A 850 1.76 -15.81 -24.78
CA PRO A 850 2.18 -16.74 -23.74
C PRO A 850 3.40 -16.15 -23.02
N LEU A 851 3.19 -15.70 -21.78
CA LEU A 851 4.18 -15.01 -20.96
C LEU A 851 5.45 -15.79 -20.65
#